data_AF-A0A7W0V764-F1
#
_entry.id   AF-A0A7W0V764-F1
#
_cell.length_a   1.000
_cell.length_b   1.000
_cell.length_c   1.000
_cell.angle_alpha   90.00
_cell.angle_beta   90.00
_cell.angle_gamma   90.00
#
_symmetry.space_group_name_H-M   'P 1'
#
loop_
_entity.id
_entity.type
_entity.pdbx_description
1 polymer ?
#
loop_
_entity_poly.entity_id
_entity_poly.type
_entity_poly.pdbx_seq_one_letter_code
_entity_poly.pdbx_strand_id
1 'polypeptide(L)'
;PEAVRNTALLAERCAAFDLTRDLAYLFPRYPTAPGQTPDELLAEICRGELRRRYAAADWLTAEARLDEELHLICRHGLSGFFLLYRDLLELAREVSVEIRGVGGFASSLPPGRGRGSSVGSIVCYLIGLSHVDPLAHNLMLGRFINDEMSSIPDIDLDFPREIRERLIERVYERFGADHAALVCAFPTYRLRSAVRDVGKALGIPIADLDRISKLSEPRLAGDLGLELARIPEYAARLEAPPWRHLVELSAELAGFPRHVSQHSGGMIISSAPLVDLVPVQPASMEGRYLCQWDKDSCDDAGFIKIDFLALGMLSLVEEALRLIPANGKSPVDLSRVDFTDQAVYDMICTGDTIGTFQIESRAQIQTLLRTQPRCLEDLVVQVAIVRPGPIIGGAVNPFVQHRELTQRGNAPPIAYDHPLLEPVLRETLGVVLYQEQVLGVSMALAGFSAGQADQLRRAMTRKRSREAMVRLWDQFREGALGRGVDLTTAKKVFKKLLGFAEYGFPKSHATAFAILAYQSSWLKHYYPAEFVCALLNNQPMGFYPPHVLTNDAKRHYVRILPPNVNESGIQCSVDANAVRIGLGYVAEVGQDAAARLVAERDTAGPFQSLADVVRRVPLRIEAAESLVAVGVADGFGLGRREALWQLGLFLPARAFGGKNGKTPGRQLPIPLPVEHDMVALRPMGPW
;
A
#
# COMPACT_ATOMS: atom_id res chain seq x y z
N PRO A 1 -14.09 -42.15 -35.07
CA PRO A 1 -14.94 -42.71 -33.97
C PRO A 1 -14.15 -43.11 -32.73
N GLU A 2 -13.10 -43.92 -32.89
CA GLU A 2 -12.28 -44.41 -31.76
C GLU A 2 -11.54 -43.29 -31.01
N ALA A 3 -10.96 -42.31 -31.72
CA ALA A 3 -10.31 -41.16 -31.08
C ALA A 3 -11.26 -40.39 -30.13
N VAL A 4 -12.52 -40.18 -30.52
CA VAL A 4 -13.54 -39.52 -29.69
C VAL A 4 -13.96 -40.39 -28.51
N ARG A 5 -14.08 -41.72 -28.70
CA ARG A 5 -14.37 -42.64 -27.58
C ARG A 5 -13.23 -42.64 -26.54
N ASN A 6 -11.98 -42.58 -27.01
CA ASN A 6 -10.82 -42.55 -26.13
C ASN A 6 -10.74 -41.27 -25.28
N THR A 7 -11.29 -40.14 -25.74
CA THR A 7 -11.34 -38.93 -24.89
C THR A 7 -12.26 -39.10 -23.69
N ALA A 8 -13.43 -39.74 -23.85
CA ALA A 8 -14.34 -40.03 -22.75
C ALA A 8 -13.76 -41.02 -21.74
N LEU A 9 -13.12 -42.10 -22.22
CA LEU A 9 -12.43 -43.07 -21.36
C LEU A 9 -11.31 -42.44 -20.53
N LEU A 10 -10.56 -41.50 -21.11
CA LEU A 10 -9.54 -40.76 -20.37
C LEU A 10 -10.16 -39.83 -19.32
N ALA A 11 -11.25 -39.12 -19.65
CA ALA A 11 -11.95 -38.26 -18.70
C ALA A 11 -12.50 -39.04 -17.50
N GLU A 12 -13.10 -40.22 -17.73
CA GLU A 12 -13.60 -41.09 -16.65
C GLU A 12 -12.48 -41.56 -15.72
N ARG A 13 -11.31 -41.92 -16.27
CA ARG A 13 -10.16 -42.36 -15.47
C ARG A 13 -9.57 -41.24 -14.62
N CYS A 14 -9.72 -39.98 -15.03
CA CYS A 14 -9.23 -38.82 -14.30
C CYS A 14 -10.24 -38.22 -13.30
N ALA A 15 -11.48 -38.71 -13.26
CA ALA A 15 -12.56 -38.11 -12.47
C ALA A 15 -12.41 -38.24 -10.95
N ALA A 16 -11.50 -39.09 -10.48
CA ALA A 16 -11.33 -39.38 -9.05
C ALA A 16 -10.51 -38.31 -8.29
N PHE A 17 -9.76 -37.46 -8.98
CA PHE A 17 -8.90 -36.46 -8.36
C PHE A 17 -9.66 -35.18 -8.02
N ASP A 18 -9.64 -34.78 -6.75
CA ASP A 18 -10.21 -33.55 -6.20
C ASP A 18 -9.12 -32.73 -5.51
N LEU A 19 -8.75 -31.59 -6.11
CA LEU A 19 -7.73 -30.68 -5.59
C LEU A 19 -8.02 -30.22 -4.14
N THR A 20 -9.27 -30.11 -3.72
CA THR A 20 -9.61 -29.62 -2.38
C THR A 20 -9.41 -30.67 -1.28
N ARG A 21 -9.27 -31.96 -1.67
CA ARG A 21 -9.18 -33.09 -0.73
C ARG A 21 -7.89 -33.87 -0.86
N ASP A 22 -7.37 -33.98 -2.08
CA ASP A 22 -6.24 -34.85 -2.40
C ASP A 22 -4.89 -34.12 -2.31
N LEU A 23 -4.89 -32.78 -2.17
CA LEU A 23 -3.67 -32.02 -1.87
C LEU A 23 -3.26 -32.26 -0.41
N ALA A 24 -2.07 -32.84 -0.22
CA ALA A 24 -1.48 -33.09 1.10
C ALA A 24 -0.83 -31.84 1.71
N TYR A 25 -1.41 -30.67 1.51
CA TYR A 25 -0.88 -29.44 2.09
C TYR A 25 -0.99 -29.48 3.61
N LEU A 26 0.15 -29.31 4.27
CA LEU A 26 0.25 -29.24 5.72
C LEU A 26 1.09 -28.02 6.08
N PHE A 27 0.46 -27.07 6.76
CA PHE A 27 1.19 -25.96 7.37
C PHE A 27 2.23 -26.49 8.37
N PRO A 28 3.41 -25.86 8.51
CA PRO A 28 4.44 -26.32 9.43
C PRO A 28 3.89 -26.55 10.83
N ARG A 29 4.21 -27.72 11.40
CA ARG A 29 3.94 -27.98 12.82
C ARG A 29 4.97 -27.22 13.64
N TYR A 30 4.52 -26.49 14.65
CA TYR A 30 5.43 -25.76 15.52
C TYR A 30 6.24 -26.75 16.39
N PRO A 31 7.58 -26.67 16.39
CA PRO A 31 8.39 -27.54 17.24
C PRO A 31 8.28 -27.11 18.71
N THR A 32 7.84 -28.01 19.58
CA THR A 32 7.81 -27.78 21.04
C THR A 32 8.78 -28.70 21.77
N ALA A 33 9.13 -28.34 23.01
CA ALA A 33 9.92 -29.20 23.88
C ALA A 33 9.18 -30.51 24.19
N PRO A 34 9.89 -31.63 24.47
CA PRO A 34 9.24 -32.89 24.79
C PRO A 34 8.23 -32.76 25.95
N GLY A 35 6.96 -33.10 25.69
CA GLY A 35 5.89 -33.06 26.68
C GLY A 35 5.16 -31.71 26.81
N GLN A 36 5.59 -30.66 26.11
CA GLN A 36 4.88 -29.37 26.07
C GLN A 36 4.04 -29.26 24.80
N THR A 37 2.79 -28.87 24.94
CA THR A 37 1.89 -28.59 23.80
C THR A 37 2.04 -27.16 23.29
N PRO A 38 1.74 -26.89 22.00
CA PRO A 38 1.69 -25.51 21.49
C PRO A 38 0.72 -24.61 22.27
N ASP A 39 -0.39 -25.15 22.77
CA ASP A 39 -1.37 -24.42 23.57
C ASP A 39 -0.78 -23.94 24.91
N GLU A 40 -0.07 -24.82 25.61
CA GLU A 40 0.60 -24.48 26.87
C GLU A 40 1.69 -23.43 26.67
N LEU A 41 2.52 -23.59 25.63
CA LEU A 41 3.59 -22.65 25.31
C LEU A 41 3.06 -21.25 24.96
N LEU A 42 2.02 -21.18 24.11
CA LEU A 42 1.40 -19.90 23.75
C LEU A 42 0.80 -19.21 24.98
N ALA A 43 0.10 -19.95 25.83
CA ALA A 43 -0.49 -19.42 27.05
C ALA A 43 0.57 -18.89 28.03
N GLU A 44 1.68 -19.61 28.20
CA GLU A 44 2.81 -19.20 29.04
C GLU A 44 3.40 -17.86 28.57
N ILE A 45 3.70 -17.75 27.27
CA ILE A 45 4.23 -16.52 26.65
C ILE A 45 3.28 -15.35 26.86
N CYS A 46 2.00 -15.53 26.53
CA CYS A 46 0.99 -14.48 26.63
C CYS A 46 0.82 -13.98 28.07
N ARG A 47 0.72 -14.89 29.05
CA ARG A 47 0.58 -14.51 30.47
C ARG A 47 1.82 -13.78 31.01
N GLY A 48 3.02 -14.19 30.56
CA GLY A 48 4.25 -13.47 30.88
C GLY A 48 4.25 -12.03 30.35
N GLU A 49 3.88 -11.86 29.09
CA GLU A 49 3.80 -10.53 28.45
C GLU A 49 2.67 -9.67 29.01
N LEU A 50 1.54 -10.27 29.39
CA LEU A 50 0.40 -9.55 29.97
C LEU A 50 0.81 -8.82 31.25
N ARG A 51 1.53 -9.52 32.13
CA ARG A 51 2.06 -8.94 33.37
C ARG A 51 3.09 -7.83 33.12
N ARG A 52 3.78 -7.85 31.98
CA ARG A 52 4.77 -6.83 31.58
C ARG A 52 4.11 -5.58 31.00
N ARG A 53 3.00 -5.73 30.26
CA ARG A 53 2.38 -4.64 29.48
C ARG A 53 1.21 -3.96 30.19
N TYR A 54 0.43 -4.70 30.98
CA TYR A 54 -0.71 -4.15 31.70
C TYR A 54 -0.36 -3.79 33.14
N ALA A 55 -0.95 -2.70 33.63
CA ALA A 55 -0.90 -2.37 35.05
C ALA A 55 -1.71 -3.38 35.86
N ALA A 56 -1.35 -3.55 37.14
CA ALA A 56 -2.00 -4.53 38.03
C ALA A 56 -3.53 -4.33 38.16
N ALA A 57 -4.01 -3.10 37.98
CA ALA A 57 -5.44 -2.78 38.01
C ALA A 57 -6.22 -3.38 36.82
N ASP A 58 -5.58 -3.55 35.66
CA ASP A 58 -6.22 -3.99 34.43
C ASP A 58 -6.06 -5.50 34.19
N TRP A 59 -5.26 -6.19 35.01
CA TRP A 59 -4.96 -7.61 34.85
C TRP A 59 -6.21 -8.49 34.81
N LEU A 60 -7.22 -8.22 35.65
CA LEU A 60 -8.42 -9.05 35.67
C LEU A 60 -9.18 -9.01 34.33
N THR A 61 -9.34 -7.81 33.77
CA THR A 61 -10.00 -7.61 32.48
C THR A 61 -9.17 -8.20 31.33
N ALA A 62 -7.85 -8.00 31.38
CA ALA A 62 -6.94 -8.52 30.37
C ALA A 62 -6.86 -10.06 30.39
N GLU A 63 -6.79 -10.68 31.58
CA GLU A 63 -6.73 -12.13 31.73
C GLU A 63 -8.04 -12.77 31.26
N ALA A 64 -9.20 -12.18 31.60
CA ALA A 64 -10.49 -12.68 31.14
C ALA A 64 -10.60 -12.70 29.60
N ARG A 65 -10.11 -11.64 28.94
CA ARG A 65 -10.05 -11.60 27.46
C ARG A 65 -9.01 -12.58 26.91
N LEU A 66 -7.86 -12.71 27.56
CA LEU A 66 -6.82 -13.64 27.14
C LEU A 66 -7.32 -15.09 27.22
N ASP A 67 -8.02 -15.47 28.28
CA ASP A 67 -8.57 -16.81 28.44
C ASP A 67 -9.66 -17.12 27.40
N GLU A 68 -10.53 -16.15 27.06
CA GLU A 68 -11.50 -16.26 25.96
C GLU A 68 -10.78 -16.56 24.62
N GLU A 69 -9.75 -15.77 24.30
CA GLU A 69 -8.99 -15.92 23.06
C GLU A 69 -8.22 -17.24 23.00
N LEU A 70 -7.51 -17.62 24.08
CA LEU A 70 -6.77 -18.87 24.15
C LEU A 70 -7.69 -20.08 24.02
N HIS A 71 -8.90 -20.03 24.62
CA HIS A 71 -9.89 -21.09 24.46
C HIS A 71 -10.30 -21.27 23.00
N LEU A 72 -10.62 -20.18 22.31
CA LEU A 72 -10.99 -20.21 20.88
C LEU A 72 -9.84 -20.68 19.99
N ILE A 73 -8.61 -20.23 20.27
CA ILE A 73 -7.41 -20.64 19.52
C ILE A 73 -7.15 -22.15 19.70
N CYS A 74 -7.24 -22.66 20.93
CA CYS A 74 -7.09 -24.08 21.24
C CYS A 74 -8.17 -24.90 20.54
N ARG A 75 -9.44 -24.46 20.61
CA ARG A 75 -10.57 -25.13 19.96
C ARG A 75 -10.38 -25.32 18.46
N HIS A 76 -9.78 -24.34 17.79
CA HIS A 76 -9.50 -24.37 16.34
C HIS A 76 -8.11 -24.95 16.00
N GLY A 77 -7.32 -25.37 16.99
CA GLY A 77 -5.98 -25.93 16.78
C GLY A 77 -4.96 -24.92 16.22
N LEU A 78 -5.12 -23.63 16.51
CA LEU A 78 -4.36 -22.54 15.91
C LEU A 78 -3.11 -22.11 16.72
N SER A 79 -2.82 -22.72 17.86
CA SER A 79 -1.69 -22.27 18.71
C SER A 79 -0.34 -22.34 17.99
N GLY A 80 -0.09 -23.42 17.23
CA GLY A 80 1.11 -23.54 16.40
C GLY A 80 1.20 -22.46 15.31
N PHE A 81 0.06 -22.03 14.77
CA PHE A 81 -0.02 -20.95 13.78
C PHE A 81 0.40 -19.61 14.40
N PHE A 82 -0.11 -19.25 15.58
CA PHE A 82 0.32 -18.02 16.27
C PHE A 82 1.80 -18.04 16.66
N LEU A 83 2.32 -19.19 17.09
CA LEU A 83 3.72 -19.35 17.43
C LEU A 83 4.63 -19.22 16.20
N LEU A 84 4.22 -19.72 15.03
CA LEU A 84 4.97 -19.50 13.78
C LEU A 84 4.99 -18.02 13.38
N TYR A 85 3.87 -17.31 13.52
CA TYR A 85 3.84 -15.87 13.29
C TYR A 85 4.76 -15.11 14.26
N ARG A 86 4.84 -15.55 15.52
CA ARG A 86 5.80 -15.01 16.48
C ARG A 86 7.24 -15.25 16.03
N ASP A 87 7.59 -16.47 15.61
CA ASP A 87 8.93 -16.78 15.09
C ASP A 87 9.28 -15.94 13.86
N LEU A 88 8.32 -15.70 12.95
CA LEU A 88 8.51 -14.82 11.80
C LEU A 88 8.76 -13.36 12.21
N LEU A 89 8.13 -12.88 13.29
CA LEU A 89 8.42 -11.55 13.83
C LEU A 89 9.79 -11.48 14.50
N GLU A 90 10.22 -12.53 15.19
CA GLU A 90 11.58 -12.60 15.73
C GLU A 90 12.60 -12.57 14.59
N LEU A 91 12.35 -13.32 13.51
CA LEU A 91 13.15 -13.27 12.29
C LEU A 91 13.18 -11.86 11.68
N ALA A 92 12.02 -11.18 11.64
CA ALA A 92 11.94 -9.80 11.19
C ALA A 92 12.70 -8.83 12.13
N ARG A 93 12.74 -9.12 13.44
CA ARG A 93 13.52 -8.36 14.42
C ARG A 93 15.02 -8.55 14.21
N GLU A 94 15.48 -9.76 13.91
CA GLU A 94 16.88 -10.02 13.53
C GLU A 94 17.26 -9.22 12.28
N VAL A 95 16.46 -9.32 11.21
CA VAL A 95 16.67 -8.55 9.97
C VAL A 95 16.66 -7.03 10.23
N SER A 96 15.74 -6.57 11.08
CA SER A 96 15.66 -5.17 11.48
C SER A 96 16.93 -4.72 12.21
N VAL A 97 17.49 -5.54 13.11
CA VAL A 97 18.76 -5.23 13.79
C VAL A 97 19.93 -5.21 12.81
N GLU A 98 19.95 -6.10 11.80
CA GLU A 98 20.96 -6.08 10.74
C GLU A 98 20.94 -4.77 9.94
N ILE A 99 19.73 -4.29 9.60
CA ILE A 99 19.55 -3.07 8.78
C ILE A 99 19.73 -1.79 9.61
N ARG A 100 19.16 -1.74 10.81
CA ARG A 100 19.11 -0.54 11.65
C ARG A 100 20.29 -0.41 12.62
N GLY A 101 20.97 -1.52 12.93
CA GLY A 101 21.97 -1.59 14.01
C GLY A 101 21.34 -1.77 15.41
N VAL A 102 22.20 -1.86 16.43
CA VAL A 102 21.83 -2.30 17.79
C VAL A 102 21.47 -1.14 18.75
N GLY A 103 21.33 0.11 18.29
CA GLY A 103 21.24 1.28 19.19
C GLY A 103 20.22 2.36 18.80
N GLY A 104 19.77 3.13 19.80
CA GLY A 104 18.88 4.28 19.60
C GLY A 104 17.45 3.90 19.20
N PHE A 105 16.84 4.68 18.30
CA PHE A 105 15.48 4.49 17.78
C PHE A 105 15.27 3.11 17.13
N ALA A 106 16.34 2.45 16.68
CA ALA A 106 16.31 1.12 16.07
C ALA A 106 15.70 0.06 17.00
N SER A 107 15.96 0.18 18.31
CA SER A 107 15.49 -0.75 19.34
C SER A 107 14.03 -0.55 19.75
N SER A 108 13.48 0.65 19.57
CA SER A 108 12.11 0.99 19.98
C SER A 108 11.09 0.85 18.84
N LEU A 109 11.54 0.86 17.58
CA LEU A 109 10.66 0.65 16.44
C LEU A 109 10.39 -0.84 16.22
N PRO A 110 9.12 -1.26 16.11
CA PRO A 110 8.84 -2.63 15.70
C PRO A 110 9.34 -2.88 14.27
N PRO A 111 9.78 -4.12 13.96
CA PRO A 111 10.25 -4.48 12.61
C PRO A 111 9.10 -4.43 11.59
N GLY A 112 7.89 -4.79 12.02
CA GLY A 112 6.65 -4.69 11.26
C GLY A 112 5.45 -4.60 12.20
N ARG A 113 4.26 -4.39 11.63
CA ARG A 113 3.01 -4.23 12.36
C ARG A 113 1.91 -5.04 11.71
N GLY A 114 1.12 -5.73 12.53
CA GLY A 114 -0.11 -6.38 12.11
C GLY A 114 -1.17 -5.35 11.72
N ARG A 115 -2.01 -5.73 10.76
CA ARG A 115 -3.14 -4.94 10.29
C ARG A 115 -4.37 -5.80 10.13
N GLY A 116 -5.52 -5.16 9.94
CA GLY A 116 -6.78 -5.89 9.73
C GLY A 116 -7.38 -6.36 11.04
N SER A 117 -8.09 -7.49 10.99
CA SER A 117 -8.77 -8.08 12.16
C SER A 117 -7.81 -8.56 13.25
N SER A 118 -6.58 -8.94 12.90
CA SER A 118 -5.58 -9.42 13.87
C SER A 118 -5.27 -8.39 14.97
N VAL A 119 -5.44 -7.11 14.68
CA VAL A 119 -5.26 -5.99 15.63
C VAL A 119 -6.28 -6.06 16.78
N GLY A 120 -7.43 -6.70 16.58
CA GLY A 120 -8.45 -6.87 17.62
C GLY A 120 -8.18 -8.00 18.63
N SER A 121 -7.08 -8.73 18.49
CA SER A 121 -6.71 -9.85 19.36
C SER A 121 -5.68 -9.44 20.42
N ILE A 122 -5.97 -9.76 21.68
CA ILE A 122 -5.01 -9.56 22.77
C ILE A 122 -3.81 -10.51 22.63
N VAL A 123 -4.03 -11.73 22.13
CA VAL A 123 -2.92 -12.67 21.83
C VAL A 123 -1.97 -12.07 20.81
N CYS A 124 -2.48 -11.53 19.69
CA CYS A 124 -1.67 -10.82 18.70
C CYS A 124 -0.91 -9.64 19.32
N TYR A 125 -1.53 -8.87 20.20
CA TYR A 125 -0.87 -7.75 20.89
C TYR A 125 0.28 -8.24 21.77
N LEU A 126 0.04 -9.25 22.62
CA LEU A 126 1.00 -9.78 23.58
C LEU A 126 2.21 -10.42 22.91
N ILE A 127 2.01 -11.21 21.85
CA ILE A 127 3.12 -11.82 21.09
C ILE A 127 3.82 -10.83 20.15
N GLY A 128 3.33 -9.60 20.04
CA GLY A 128 3.96 -8.51 19.30
C GLY A 128 3.57 -8.37 17.82
N LEU A 129 2.56 -9.11 17.35
CA LEU A 129 1.96 -8.92 16.03
C LEU A 129 1.24 -7.59 15.95
N SER A 130 0.43 -7.27 16.95
CA SER A 130 -0.23 -5.97 17.05
C SER A 130 0.54 -5.06 18.01
N HIS A 131 0.59 -3.77 17.69
CA HIS A 131 1.10 -2.72 18.60
C HIS A 131 -0.03 -1.86 19.17
N VAL A 132 -1.27 -2.24 18.88
CA VAL A 132 -2.48 -1.58 19.37
C VAL A 132 -3.09 -2.46 20.44
N ASP A 133 -3.33 -1.87 21.62
CA ASP A 133 -4.05 -2.54 22.69
C ASP A 133 -5.54 -2.65 22.33
N PRO A 134 -6.09 -3.87 22.13
CA PRO A 134 -7.48 -4.04 21.75
C PRO A 134 -8.45 -3.63 22.87
N LEU A 135 -8.05 -3.68 24.14
CA LEU A 135 -8.90 -3.30 25.26
C LEU A 135 -9.00 -1.78 25.37
N ALA A 136 -7.88 -1.07 25.29
CA ALA A 136 -7.84 0.40 25.33
C ALA A 136 -8.70 1.05 24.23
N HIS A 137 -8.80 0.41 23.06
CA HIS A 137 -9.56 0.94 21.92
C HIS A 137 -10.90 0.23 21.66
N ASN A 138 -11.35 -0.62 22.60
CA ASN A 138 -12.61 -1.36 22.52
C ASN A 138 -12.77 -2.09 21.17
N LEU A 139 -11.78 -2.91 20.82
CA LEU A 139 -11.73 -3.70 19.59
C LEU A 139 -12.37 -5.08 19.82
N MET A 140 -13.18 -5.49 18.84
CA MET A 140 -13.97 -6.72 18.92
C MET A 140 -13.21 -7.92 18.35
N LEU A 141 -13.14 -9.02 19.11
CA LEU A 141 -12.50 -10.28 18.69
C LEU A 141 -13.30 -11.03 17.62
N GLY A 142 -14.63 -11.04 17.70
CA GLY A 142 -15.50 -11.93 16.94
C GLY A 142 -15.35 -11.86 15.41
N ARG A 143 -14.74 -10.79 14.89
CA ARG A 143 -14.36 -10.64 13.49
C ARG A 143 -13.12 -11.46 13.11
N PHE A 144 -12.17 -11.58 14.02
CA PHE A 144 -10.92 -12.30 13.82
C PHE A 144 -11.09 -13.80 14.08
N ILE A 145 -11.57 -14.16 15.27
CA ILE A 145 -11.82 -15.55 15.67
C ILE A 145 -13.16 -15.62 16.41
N ASN A 146 -13.96 -16.65 16.11
CA ASN A 146 -15.21 -16.97 16.80
C ASN A 146 -15.47 -18.48 16.76
N ASP A 147 -16.45 -18.96 17.52
CA ASP A 147 -16.77 -20.40 17.65
C ASP A 147 -17.20 -21.08 16.33
N GLU A 148 -17.85 -20.34 15.42
CA GLU A 148 -18.44 -20.86 14.18
C GLU A 148 -17.54 -20.67 12.96
N MET A 149 -16.26 -20.34 13.18
CA MET A 149 -15.31 -20.06 12.12
C MET A 149 -15.01 -21.31 11.28
N SER A 150 -15.15 -21.17 9.95
CA SER A 150 -14.93 -22.26 8.99
C SER A 150 -13.61 -22.17 8.22
N SER A 151 -12.86 -21.08 8.38
CA SER A 151 -11.59 -20.83 7.68
C SER A 151 -10.54 -20.27 8.62
N ILE A 152 -9.28 -20.60 8.40
CA ILE A 152 -8.14 -20.07 9.16
C ILE A 152 -8.11 -18.53 9.03
N PRO A 153 -7.82 -17.79 10.12
CA PRO A 153 -7.77 -16.33 10.07
C PRO A 153 -6.57 -15.83 9.24
N ASP A 154 -6.80 -14.81 8.42
CA ASP A 154 -5.76 -14.13 7.64
C ASP A 154 -5.03 -13.09 8.54
N ILE A 155 -3.70 -13.14 8.59
CA ILE A 155 -2.87 -12.16 9.31
C ILE A 155 -1.91 -11.51 8.32
N ASP A 156 -2.21 -10.26 8.02
CA ASP A 156 -1.39 -9.37 7.21
C ASP A 156 -0.38 -8.63 8.09
N LEU A 157 0.86 -8.50 7.59
CA LEU A 157 1.95 -7.79 8.27
C LEU A 157 2.54 -6.71 7.35
N ASP A 158 2.54 -5.46 7.83
CA ASP A 158 3.15 -4.33 7.15
C ASP A 158 4.57 -4.08 7.66
N PHE A 159 5.52 -3.89 6.75
CA PHE A 159 6.93 -3.66 7.03
C PHE A 159 7.45 -2.43 6.25
N PRO A 160 8.51 -1.76 6.76
CA PRO A 160 9.38 -0.93 5.93
C PRO A 160 9.93 -1.74 4.75
N ARG A 161 10.12 -1.07 3.60
CA ARG A 161 10.53 -1.71 2.33
C ARG A 161 11.79 -2.56 2.49
N GLU A 162 12.86 -2.00 3.06
CA GLU A 162 14.15 -2.69 3.18
C GLU A 162 14.07 -3.95 4.06
N ILE A 163 13.39 -3.83 5.21
CA ILE A 163 13.15 -4.96 6.12
C ILE A 163 12.36 -6.05 5.42
N ARG A 164 11.31 -5.69 4.67
CA ARG A 164 10.51 -6.65 3.91
C ARG A 164 11.35 -7.41 2.89
N GLU A 165 12.12 -6.70 2.06
CA GLU A 165 12.89 -7.34 1.00
C GLU A 165 13.87 -8.37 1.58
N ARG A 166 14.56 -8.01 2.67
CA ARG A 166 15.51 -8.91 3.34
C ARG A 166 14.82 -10.02 4.15
N LEU A 167 13.65 -9.75 4.73
CA LEU A 167 12.85 -10.75 5.45
C LEU A 167 12.41 -11.87 4.51
N ILE A 168 11.95 -11.54 3.29
CA ILE A 168 11.56 -12.55 2.30
C ILE A 168 12.73 -13.51 2.01
N GLU A 169 13.94 -12.98 1.80
CA GLU A 169 15.15 -13.80 1.61
C GLU A 169 15.43 -14.68 2.83
N ARG A 170 15.36 -14.10 4.03
CA ARG A 170 15.59 -14.82 5.29
C ARG A 170 14.56 -15.93 5.54
N VAL A 171 13.31 -15.76 5.07
CA VAL A 171 12.29 -16.83 5.11
C VAL A 171 12.69 -17.97 4.19
N TYR A 172 13.19 -17.70 2.97
CA TYR A 172 13.73 -18.76 2.10
C TYR A 172 14.94 -19.47 2.73
N GLU A 173 15.85 -18.73 3.37
CA GLU A 173 16.99 -19.30 4.10
C GLU A 173 16.54 -20.21 5.26
N ARG A 174 15.48 -19.82 5.98
CA ARG A 174 14.98 -20.53 7.17
C ARG A 174 14.18 -21.80 6.83
N PHE A 175 13.27 -21.70 5.87
CA PHE A 175 12.34 -22.80 5.53
C PHE A 175 12.82 -23.63 4.34
N GLY A 176 13.72 -23.09 3.51
CA GLY A 176 14.17 -23.70 2.26
C GLY A 176 13.36 -23.25 1.05
N ALA A 177 14.04 -23.11 -0.09
CA ALA A 177 13.42 -22.69 -1.36
C ALA A 177 12.34 -23.67 -1.87
N ASP A 178 12.43 -24.94 -1.49
CA ASP A 178 11.45 -25.95 -1.87
C ASP A 178 10.17 -25.88 -1.03
N HIS A 179 10.20 -25.22 0.13
CA HIS A 179 9.11 -25.20 1.12
C HIS A 179 8.42 -23.85 1.24
N ALA A 180 8.99 -22.80 0.65
CA ALA A 180 8.40 -21.48 0.65
C ALA A 180 8.40 -20.89 -0.76
N ALA A 181 7.35 -20.15 -1.11
CA ALA A 181 7.26 -19.45 -2.38
C ALA A 181 6.32 -18.26 -2.28
N LEU A 182 6.57 -17.23 -3.08
CA LEU A 182 5.65 -16.11 -3.25
C LEU A 182 4.48 -16.53 -4.15
N VAL A 183 3.29 -16.03 -3.85
CA VAL A 183 2.10 -16.26 -4.66
C VAL A 183 2.18 -15.44 -5.94
N CYS A 184 1.66 -15.95 -7.05
CA CYS A 184 1.57 -15.20 -8.30
C CYS A 184 0.42 -14.18 -8.26
N ALA A 185 0.52 -13.21 -9.16
CA ALA A 185 -0.60 -12.42 -9.62
C ALA A 185 -0.70 -12.57 -11.13
N PHE A 186 -1.93 -12.62 -11.65
CA PHE A 186 -2.20 -12.66 -13.09
C PHE A 186 -2.85 -11.35 -13.52
N PRO A 187 -2.07 -10.28 -13.78
CA PRO A 187 -2.61 -9.07 -14.41
C PRO A 187 -3.35 -9.43 -15.68
N THR A 188 -4.63 -9.07 -15.73
CA THR A 188 -5.46 -9.22 -16.92
C THR A 188 -5.43 -7.95 -17.76
N TYR A 189 -5.72 -8.09 -19.05
CA TYR A 189 -5.93 -6.94 -19.91
C TYR A 189 -7.13 -6.13 -19.42
N ARG A 190 -6.84 -4.93 -18.90
CA ARG A 190 -7.83 -3.86 -18.73
C ARG A 190 -7.88 -3.02 -19.99
N LEU A 191 -8.90 -2.18 -20.13
CA LEU A 191 -9.09 -1.38 -21.33
C LEU A 191 -7.84 -0.57 -21.71
N ARG A 192 -7.22 0.10 -20.72
CA ARG A 192 -6.01 0.90 -20.94
C ARG A 192 -4.88 0.09 -21.59
N SER A 193 -4.60 -1.10 -21.05
CA SER A 193 -3.56 -1.99 -21.58
C SER A 193 -3.96 -2.59 -22.92
N ALA A 194 -5.23 -2.98 -23.09
CA ALA A 194 -5.74 -3.54 -24.32
C ALA A 194 -5.62 -2.54 -25.48
N VAL A 195 -6.10 -1.31 -25.28
CA VAL A 195 -6.01 -0.22 -26.27
C VAL A 195 -4.56 0.07 -26.66
N ARG A 196 -3.62 0.12 -25.70
CA ARG A 196 -2.22 0.41 -26.02
C ARG A 196 -1.57 -0.73 -26.81
N ASP A 197 -1.75 -1.98 -26.40
CA ASP A 197 -1.07 -3.11 -27.02
C ASP A 197 -1.70 -3.43 -28.39
N VAL A 198 -3.04 -3.46 -28.48
CA VAL A 198 -3.78 -3.64 -29.75
C VAL A 198 -3.53 -2.46 -30.69
N GLY A 199 -3.67 -1.23 -30.19
CA GLY A 199 -3.50 -0.03 -31.01
C GLY A 199 -2.08 0.13 -31.56
N LYS A 200 -1.06 -0.26 -30.78
CA LYS A 200 0.32 -0.32 -31.27
C LYS A 200 0.48 -1.36 -32.38
N ALA A 201 -0.13 -2.53 -32.25
CA ALA A 201 -0.11 -3.56 -33.30
C ALA A 201 -0.83 -3.09 -34.58
N LEU A 202 -1.91 -2.30 -34.43
CA LEU A 202 -2.66 -1.72 -35.54
C LEU A 202 -2.03 -0.45 -36.14
N GLY A 203 -0.88 0.00 -35.62
CA GLY A 203 -0.16 1.18 -36.14
C GLY A 203 -0.80 2.53 -35.80
N ILE A 204 -1.65 2.59 -34.76
CA ILE A 204 -2.28 3.83 -34.32
C ILE A 204 -1.21 4.74 -33.68
N PRO A 205 -1.19 6.06 -33.98
CA PRO A 205 -0.20 6.99 -33.41
C PRO A 205 -0.17 6.97 -31.88
N ILE A 206 1.03 6.97 -31.30
CA ILE A 206 1.24 6.91 -29.83
C ILE A 206 0.52 8.06 -29.11
N ALA A 207 0.51 9.27 -29.69
CA ALA A 207 -0.19 10.42 -29.13
C ALA A 207 -1.70 10.20 -29.01
N ASP A 208 -2.30 9.48 -29.96
CA ASP A 208 -3.71 9.10 -29.90
C ASP A 208 -3.93 8.00 -28.87
N LEU A 209 -3.08 6.98 -28.83
CA LEU A 209 -3.15 5.93 -27.81
C LEU A 209 -3.03 6.51 -26.39
N ASP A 210 -2.12 7.46 -26.17
CA ASP A 210 -1.95 8.11 -24.87
C ASP A 210 -3.19 8.94 -24.49
N ARG A 211 -3.85 9.60 -25.44
CA ARG A 211 -5.11 10.31 -25.20
C ARG A 211 -6.25 9.34 -24.87
N ILE A 212 -6.43 8.30 -25.67
CA ILE A 212 -7.51 7.30 -25.48
C ILE A 212 -7.30 6.53 -24.18
N SER A 213 -6.05 6.18 -23.86
CA SER A 213 -5.69 5.46 -22.63
C SER A 213 -6.01 6.23 -21.33
N LYS A 214 -6.18 7.56 -21.44
CA LYS A 214 -6.55 8.46 -20.34
C LYS A 214 -8.05 8.68 -20.21
N LEU A 215 -8.86 8.19 -21.15
CA LEU A 215 -10.32 8.19 -20.98
C LEU A 215 -10.67 7.35 -19.75
N SER A 216 -11.71 7.78 -19.03
CA SER A 216 -12.21 7.07 -17.85
C SER A 216 -12.44 5.60 -18.19
N GLU A 217 -11.99 4.68 -17.33
CA GLU A 217 -12.24 3.25 -17.53
C GLU A 217 -13.76 3.03 -17.65
N PRO A 218 -14.25 2.59 -18.81
CA PRO A 218 -15.65 2.27 -18.99
C PRO A 218 -16.04 1.07 -18.13
N ARG A 219 -17.30 1.02 -17.71
CA ARG A 219 -17.78 0.00 -16.76
C ARG A 219 -17.81 -1.40 -17.38
N LEU A 220 -17.82 -1.49 -18.72
CA LEU A 220 -17.86 -2.72 -19.48
C LEU A 220 -16.86 -2.69 -20.66
N ALA A 221 -16.37 -3.85 -21.06
CA ALA A 221 -15.39 -4.02 -22.14
C ALA A 221 -15.88 -3.48 -23.51
N GLY A 222 -17.20 -3.40 -23.73
CA GLY A 222 -17.81 -2.92 -24.98
C GLY A 222 -18.04 -1.41 -25.09
N ASP A 223 -17.78 -0.63 -24.02
CA ASP A 223 -18.11 0.79 -23.97
C ASP A 223 -17.07 1.70 -24.66
N LEU A 224 -15.91 1.16 -25.09
CA LEU A 224 -14.85 1.96 -25.75
C LEU A 224 -15.36 2.63 -27.03
N GLY A 225 -16.14 1.92 -27.84
CA GLY A 225 -16.72 2.49 -29.07
C GLY A 225 -17.64 3.67 -28.77
N LEU A 226 -18.43 3.59 -27.68
CA LEU A 226 -19.33 4.67 -27.24
C LEU A 226 -18.56 5.89 -26.75
N GLU A 227 -17.48 5.68 -25.99
CA GLU A 227 -16.63 6.77 -25.51
C GLU A 227 -15.88 7.48 -26.65
N LEU A 228 -15.35 6.72 -27.60
CA LEU A 228 -14.72 7.28 -28.80
C LEU A 228 -15.72 8.04 -29.67
N ALA A 229 -16.96 7.56 -29.79
CA ALA A 229 -18.02 8.22 -30.55
C ALA A 229 -18.43 9.58 -29.96
N ARG A 230 -18.23 9.78 -28.65
CA ARG A 230 -18.49 11.07 -27.96
C ARG A 230 -17.43 12.12 -28.26
N ILE A 231 -16.28 11.73 -28.79
CA ILE A 231 -15.17 12.64 -29.09
C ILE A 231 -15.18 12.91 -30.59
N PRO A 232 -15.50 14.14 -31.05
CA PRO A 232 -15.64 14.45 -32.47
C PRO A 232 -14.40 14.05 -33.32
N GLU A 233 -13.19 14.16 -32.77
CA GLU A 233 -11.93 13.77 -33.42
C GLU A 233 -11.86 12.26 -33.74
N TYR A 234 -12.43 11.41 -32.89
CA TYR A 234 -12.38 9.95 -33.03
C TYR A 234 -13.67 9.37 -33.63
N ALA A 235 -14.81 10.04 -33.45
CA ALA A 235 -16.09 9.63 -34.01
C ALA A 235 -16.03 9.42 -35.53
N ALA A 236 -15.40 10.35 -36.26
CA ALA A 236 -15.23 10.25 -37.70
C ALA A 236 -14.25 9.13 -38.13
N ARG A 237 -13.41 8.65 -37.20
CA ARG A 237 -12.41 7.60 -37.45
C ARG A 237 -12.91 6.20 -37.14
N LEU A 238 -13.99 6.05 -36.37
CA LEU A 238 -14.52 4.75 -35.94
C LEU A 238 -14.89 3.81 -37.09
N GLU A 239 -15.30 4.37 -38.24
CA GLU A 239 -15.61 3.60 -39.45
C GLU A 239 -14.36 3.08 -40.17
N ALA A 240 -13.17 3.64 -39.88
CA ALA A 240 -11.94 3.19 -40.49
C ALA A 240 -11.49 1.84 -39.88
N PRO A 241 -11.01 0.87 -40.70
CA PRO A 241 -10.71 -0.48 -40.22
C PRO A 241 -9.79 -0.56 -38.99
N PRO A 242 -8.70 0.23 -38.86
CA PRO A 242 -7.85 0.18 -37.67
C PRO A 242 -8.57 0.57 -36.38
N TRP A 243 -9.54 1.48 -36.45
CA TRP A 243 -10.27 1.96 -35.28
C TRP A 243 -11.42 1.02 -34.91
N ARG A 244 -12.08 0.44 -35.92
CA ARG A 244 -13.06 -0.62 -35.70
C ARG A 244 -12.43 -1.85 -35.04
N HIS A 245 -11.31 -2.34 -35.60
CA HIS A 245 -10.58 -3.45 -35.01
C HIS A 245 -10.03 -3.13 -33.63
N LEU A 246 -9.62 -1.88 -33.36
CA LEU A 246 -9.22 -1.46 -32.02
C LEU A 246 -10.35 -1.71 -31.02
N VAL A 247 -11.58 -1.30 -31.35
CA VAL A 247 -12.74 -1.45 -30.45
C VAL A 247 -13.10 -2.92 -30.26
N GLU A 248 -13.23 -3.68 -31.35
CA GLU A 248 -13.62 -5.09 -31.32
C GLU A 248 -12.58 -5.94 -30.56
N LEU A 249 -11.30 -5.86 -30.97
CA LEU A 249 -10.24 -6.68 -30.39
C LEU A 249 -9.92 -6.26 -28.94
N SER A 250 -10.02 -4.97 -28.60
CA SER A 250 -9.81 -4.55 -27.20
C SER A 250 -10.91 -5.08 -26.27
N ALA A 251 -12.14 -5.23 -26.78
CA ALA A 251 -13.25 -5.80 -26.03
C ALA A 251 -13.09 -7.31 -25.86
N GLU A 252 -12.69 -8.03 -26.91
CA GLU A 252 -12.40 -9.47 -26.84
C GLU A 252 -11.23 -9.80 -25.92
N LEU A 253 -10.18 -8.97 -25.95
CA LEU A 253 -8.99 -9.16 -25.14
C LEU A 253 -9.21 -8.82 -23.65
N ALA A 254 -10.25 -8.04 -23.32
CA ALA A 254 -10.51 -7.63 -21.95
C ALA A 254 -10.72 -8.84 -21.03
N GLY A 255 -9.98 -8.89 -19.92
CA GLY A 255 -10.02 -9.99 -18.96
C GLY A 255 -9.08 -11.17 -19.27
N PHE A 256 -8.48 -11.24 -20.46
CA PHE A 256 -7.43 -12.24 -20.73
C PHE A 256 -6.20 -12.01 -19.85
N PRO A 257 -5.55 -13.07 -19.34
CA PRO A 257 -4.29 -12.95 -18.62
C PRO A 257 -3.19 -12.41 -19.54
N ARG A 258 -2.42 -11.43 -19.06
CA ARG A 258 -1.38 -10.76 -19.87
C ARG A 258 0.01 -11.34 -19.63
N HIS A 259 0.36 -11.55 -18.37
CA HIS A 259 1.65 -12.11 -17.94
C HIS A 259 1.54 -12.60 -16.50
N VAL A 260 2.51 -13.40 -16.07
CA VAL A 260 2.69 -13.77 -14.67
C VAL A 260 3.49 -12.66 -13.97
N SER A 261 3.02 -12.24 -12.80
CA SER A 261 3.71 -11.28 -11.94
C SER A 261 3.80 -11.84 -10.53
N GLN A 262 4.73 -11.32 -9.73
CA GLN A 262 4.75 -11.58 -8.30
C GLN A 262 3.59 -10.86 -7.61
N HIS A 263 2.92 -11.51 -6.64
CA HIS A 263 1.98 -10.85 -5.73
C HIS A 263 2.74 -9.90 -4.79
N SER A 264 2.12 -8.79 -4.38
CA SER A 264 2.78 -7.75 -3.61
C SER A 264 3.08 -8.11 -2.15
N GLY A 265 2.68 -9.29 -1.66
CA GLY A 265 3.07 -9.74 -0.32
C GLY A 265 2.84 -11.20 0.03
N GLY A 266 1.95 -11.88 -0.69
CA GLY A 266 1.54 -13.24 -0.33
C GLY A 266 2.65 -14.25 -0.51
N MET A 267 2.95 -14.97 0.57
CA MET A 267 3.93 -16.04 0.62
C MET A 267 3.28 -17.28 1.25
N ILE A 268 3.59 -18.45 0.71
CA ILE A 268 3.18 -19.74 1.25
C ILE A 268 4.38 -20.39 1.93
N ILE A 269 4.14 -21.07 3.05
CA ILE A 269 5.11 -21.92 3.73
C ILE A 269 4.47 -23.29 3.94
N SER A 270 5.16 -24.35 3.55
CA SER A 270 4.65 -25.74 3.58
C SER A 270 5.64 -26.68 4.27
N SER A 271 5.11 -27.68 4.99
CA SER A 271 5.93 -28.78 5.54
C SER A 271 6.43 -29.73 4.46
N ALA A 272 5.67 -29.87 3.37
CA ALA A 272 6.04 -30.68 2.21
C ALA A 272 6.64 -29.79 1.11
N PRO A 273 7.52 -30.32 0.24
CA PRO A 273 8.00 -29.59 -0.92
C PRO A 273 6.83 -29.06 -1.76
N LEU A 274 6.84 -27.76 -2.05
CA LEU A 274 5.77 -27.09 -2.79
C LEU A 274 5.59 -27.66 -4.19
N VAL A 275 6.67 -28.10 -4.83
CA VAL A 275 6.63 -28.71 -6.17
C VAL A 275 5.79 -29.99 -6.24
N ASP A 276 5.57 -30.67 -5.12
CA ASP A 276 4.69 -31.85 -5.03
C ASP A 276 3.21 -31.46 -4.99
N LEU A 277 2.90 -30.19 -4.69
CA LEU A 277 1.55 -29.66 -4.50
C LEU A 277 1.13 -28.71 -5.62
N VAL A 278 2.04 -27.84 -6.07
CA VAL A 278 1.79 -26.77 -7.03
C VAL A 278 3.07 -26.45 -7.83
N PRO A 279 2.97 -26.17 -9.13
CA PRO A 279 4.13 -25.73 -9.90
C PRO A 279 4.76 -24.45 -9.34
N VAL A 280 6.09 -24.47 -9.22
CA VAL A 280 6.90 -23.33 -8.76
C VAL A 280 7.89 -22.95 -9.87
N GLN A 281 8.11 -21.64 -10.05
CA GLN A 281 9.12 -21.13 -10.98
C GLN A 281 10.01 -20.06 -10.32
N PRO A 282 11.27 -19.87 -10.77
CA PRO A 282 12.05 -18.70 -10.37
C PRO A 282 11.35 -17.39 -10.78
N ALA A 283 11.45 -16.38 -9.92
CA ALA A 283 11.03 -15.02 -10.25
C ALA A 283 12.09 -14.32 -11.11
N SER A 284 11.72 -13.19 -11.74
CA SER A 284 12.68 -12.34 -12.43
C SER A 284 13.71 -11.71 -11.49
N MET A 285 13.36 -11.57 -10.21
CA MET A 285 14.30 -11.17 -9.16
C MET A 285 15.04 -12.42 -8.67
N GLU A 286 16.37 -12.34 -8.66
CA GLU A 286 17.23 -13.43 -8.20
C GLU A 286 16.91 -13.83 -6.75
N GLY A 287 17.02 -15.13 -6.45
CA GLY A 287 16.76 -15.67 -5.11
C GLY A 287 15.29 -15.76 -4.70
N ARG A 288 14.33 -15.54 -5.61
CA ARG A 288 12.89 -15.63 -5.32
C ARG A 288 12.19 -16.66 -6.19
N TYR A 289 11.15 -17.28 -5.63
CA TYR A 289 10.37 -18.32 -6.28
C TYR A 289 8.88 -17.98 -6.24
N LEU A 290 8.17 -18.32 -7.30
CA LEU A 290 6.75 -18.04 -7.50
C LEU A 290 5.97 -19.35 -7.58
N CYS A 291 5.01 -19.51 -6.68
CA CYS A 291 3.92 -20.48 -6.78
C CYS A 291 2.99 -20.03 -7.91
N GLN A 292 2.74 -20.88 -8.92
CA GLN A 292 1.92 -20.54 -10.10
C GLN A 292 0.40 -20.48 -9.80
N TRP A 293 0.01 -20.34 -8.54
CA TRP A 293 -1.34 -20.00 -8.14
C TRP A 293 -1.42 -18.57 -7.64
N ASP A 294 -2.58 -17.95 -7.82
CA ASP A 294 -2.86 -16.65 -7.22
C ASP A 294 -3.43 -16.81 -5.80
N LYS A 295 -3.69 -15.67 -5.15
CA LYS A 295 -4.16 -15.62 -3.77
C LYS A 295 -5.46 -16.41 -3.59
N ASP A 296 -6.40 -16.26 -4.51
CA ASP A 296 -7.71 -16.91 -4.42
C ASP A 296 -7.59 -18.42 -4.66
N SER A 297 -6.76 -18.85 -5.60
CA SER A 297 -6.52 -20.27 -5.87
C SER A 297 -5.82 -20.98 -4.70
N CYS A 298 -4.85 -20.31 -4.06
CA CYS A 298 -4.23 -20.80 -2.82
C CYS A 298 -5.26 -20.94 -1.68
N ASP A 299 -6.14 -19.94 -1.51
CA ASP A 299 -7.20 -19.98 -0.49
C ASP A 299 -8.19 -21.13 -0.74
N ASP A 300 -8.63 -21.31 -1.99
CA ASP A 300 -9.53 -22.40 -2.40
C ASP A 300 -8.88 -23.79 -2.19
N ALA A 301 -7.56 -23.89 -2.33
CA ALA A 301 -6.77 -25.08 -2.04
C ALA A 301 -6.44 -25.26 -0.54
N GLY A 302 -6.90 -24.36 0.34
CA GLY A 302 -6.66 -24.43 1.78
C GLY A 302 -5.24 -24.07 2.21
N PHE A 303 -4.46 -23.42 1.35
CA PHE A 303 -3.11 -23.00 1.68
C PHE A 303 -3.15 -21.83 2.67
N ILE A 304 -2.25 -21.85 3.64
CA ILE A 304 -2.08 -20.73 4.57
C ILE A 304 -1.09 -19.77 3.94
N LYS A 305 -1.58 -18.56 3.69
CA LYS A 305 -0.81 -17.45 3.16
C LYS A 305 -0.36 -16.51 4.27
N ILE A 306 0.83 -15.97 4.10
CA ILE A 306 1.40 -14.94 4.96
C ILE A 306 1.69 -13.74 4.08
N ASP A 307 0.96 -12.65 4.30
CA ASP A 307 1.11 -11.43 3.50
C ASP A 307 2.20 -10.52 4.13
N PHE A 308 3.41 -10.55 3.57
CA PHE A 308 4.50 -9.62 3.87
C PHE A 308 4.37 -8.37 3.01
N LEU A 309 3.83 -7.29 3.56
CA LEU A 309 3.46 -6.10 2.80
C LEU A 309 4.43 -4.94 3.04
N ALA A 310 4.72 -4.18 2.00
CA ALA A 310 5.52 -2.97 2.10
C ALA A 310 4.60 -1.77 2.33
N LEU A 311 4.77 -1.08 3.46
CA LEU A 311 4.07 0.17 3.74
C LEU A 311 5.05 1.34 3.69
N GLY A 312 5.02 2.11 2.61
CA GLY A 312 5.97 3.20 2.38
C GLY A 312 6.02 4.26 3.49
N MET A 313 4.91 4.47 4.20
CA MET A 313 4.90 5.36 5.36
C MET A 313 5.77 4.86 6.51
N LEU A 314 5.89 3.54 6.71
CA LEU A 314 6.79 3.00 7.74
C LEU A 314 8.26 3.28 7.37
N SER A 315 8.63 3.16 6.09
CA SER A 315 9.95 3.56 5.60
C SER A 315 10.23 5.04 5.79
N LEU A 316 9.26 5.90 5.48
CA LEU A 316 9.36 7.35 5.72
C LEU A 316 9.58 7.64 7.21
N VAL A 317 8.73 7.08 8.08
CA VAL A 317 8.81 7.29 9.52
C VAL A 317 10.17 6.85 10.06
N GLU A 318 10.65 5.69 9.63
CA GLU A 318 11.96 5.16 10.03
C GLU A 318 13.10 6.08 9.58
N GLU A 319 13.05 6.56 8.34
CA GLU A 319 14.05 7.48 7.83
C GLU A 319 14.00 8.85 8.55
N ALA A 320 12.82 9.38 8.83
CA ALA A 320 12.68 10.62 9.59
C ALA A 320 13.31 10.48 10.98
N LEU A 321 13.06 9.37 11.68
CA LEU A 321 13.65 9.09 12.99
C LEU A 321 15.17 8.91 12.94
N ARG A 322 15.72 8.42 11.83
CA ARG A 322 17.17 8.37 11.58
C ARG A 322 17.76 9.76 11.33
N LEU A 323 17.04 10.61 10.61
CA LEU A 323 17.49 11.97 10.25
C LEU A 323 17.48 12.94 11.44
N ILE A 324 16.55 12.79 12.38
CA ILE A 324 16.45 13.66 13.58
C ILE A 324 17.77 13.75 14.37
N PRO A 325 18.34 12.65 14.87
CA PRO A 325 19.62 12.69 15.59
C PRO A 325 20.81 12.99 14.67
N ALA A 326 20.76 12.59 13.40
CA ALA A 326 21.79 12.94 12.42
C ALA A 326 21.86 14.46 12.18
N ASN A 327 20.75 15.17 12.38
CA ASN A 327 20.65 16.63 12.31
C ASN A 327 20.84 17.31 13.69
N GLY A 328 21.43 16.62 14.66
CA GLY A 328 21.77 17.16 15.98
C GLY A 328 20.61 17.35 16.95
N LYS A 329 19.42 16.78 16.66
CA LYS A 329 18.26 16.82 17.55
C LYS A 329 18.20 15.58 18.46
N SER A 330 17.42 15.64 19.53
CA SER A 330 17.27 14.49 20.43
C SER A 330 16.57 13.31 19.75
N PRO A 331 17.02 12.06 19.96
CA PRO A 331 16.31 10.88 19.46
C PRO A 331 14.86 10.82 19.96
N VAL A 332 13.95 10.39 19.08
CA VAL A 332 12.52 10.28 19.36
C VAL A 332 12.11 8.82 19.48
N ASP A 333 11.30 8.51 20.49
CA ASP A 333 10.61 7.23 20.65
C ASP A 333 9.11 7.40 20.35
N LEU A 334 8.67 6.93 19.17
CA LEU A 334 7.27 7.06 18.74
C LEU A 334 6.28 6.28 19.58
N SER A 335 6.72 5.28 20.35
CA SER A 335 5.84 4.54 21.25
C SER A 335 5.38 5.38 22.44
N ARG A 336 6.06 6.50 22.72
CA ARG A 336 5.81 7.41 23.84
C ARG A 336 5.21 8.75 23.43
N VAL A 337 4.85 8.90 22.15
CA VAL A 337 4.21 10.12 21.66
C VAL A 337 2.84 10.27 22.33
N ASP A 338 2.57 11.47 22.82
CA ASP A 338 1.30 11.82 23.46
C ASP A 338 0.20 11.98 22.41
N PHE A 339 -0.81 11.11 22.43
CA PHE A 339 -1.95 11.17 21.51
C PHE A 339 -3.00 12.25 21.89
N THR A 340 -2.79 12.99 22.97
CA THR A 340 -3.67 14.07 23.45
C THR A 340 -3.18 15.47 23.09
N ASP A 341 -2.00 15.59 22.48
CA ASP A 341 -1.39 16.85 22.10
C ASP A 341 -2.24 17.61 21.06
N GLN A 342 -2.79 18.74 21.51
CA GLN A 342 -3.72 19.57 20.75
C GLN A 342 -3.04 20.33 19.60
N ALA A 343 -1.73 20.59 19.66
CA ALA A 343 -1.04 21.31 18.58
C ALA A 343 -1.04 20.50 17.27
N VAL A 344 -0.89 19.17 17.39
CA VAL A 344 -1.01 18.25 16.25
C VAL A 344 -2.44 18.22 15.72
N TYR A 345 -3.45 18.18 16.59
CA TYR A 345 -4.85 18.22 16.16
C TYR A 345 -5.20 19.55 15.50
N ASP A 346 -4.68 20.68 15.97
CA ASP A 346 -4.88 22.00 15.35
C ASP A 346 -4.32 22.04 13.92
N MET A 347 -3.12 21.49 13.70
CA MET A 347 -2.56 21.32 12.35
C MET A 347 -3.46 20.43 11.46
N ILE A 348 -3.90 19.28 11.97
CA ILE A 348 -4.82 18.39 11.24
C ILE A 348 -6.13 19.11 10.89
N CYS A 349 -6.64 19.91 11.82
CA CYS A 349 -7.93 20.57 11.70
C CYS A 349 -7.94 21.81 10.82
N THR A 350 -6.77 22.40 10.58
CA THR A 350 -6.59 23.40 9.53
C THR A 350 -6.41 22.77 8.14
N GLY A 351 -6.44 21.43 8.05
CA GLY A 351 -6.28 20.69 6.79
C GLY A 351 -4.83 20.61 6.32
N ASP A 352 -3.86 20.91 7.19
CA ASP A 352 -2.43 20.89 6.88
C ASP A 352 -1.84 19.48 6.99
N THR A 353 -2.35 18.58 6.15
CA THR A 353 -2.06 17.15 6.19
C THR A 353 -1.41 16.63 4.91
N ILE A 354 -0.93 17.52 4.03
CA ILE A 354 -0.17 17.10 2.84
C ILE A 354 1.04 16.25 3.28
N GLY A 355 1.17 15.06 2.68
CA GLY A 355 2.24 14.10 2.98
C GLY A 355 1.99 13.20 4.19
N THR A 356 0.95 13.45 5.00
CA THR A 356 0.66 12.61 6.18
C THR A 356 -0.20 11.40 5.81
N PHE A 357 -0.11 10.34 6.62
CA PHE A 357 -0.68 9.05 6.26
C PHE A 357 -2.21 9.04 6.35
N GLN A 358 -2.88 8.56 5.30
CA GLN A 358 -4.34 8.27 5.28
C GLN A 358 -5.26 9.45 5.61
N ILE A 359 -4.76 10.70 5.65
CA ILE A 359 -5.57 11.91 5.85
C ILE A 359 -5.16 13.08 4.94
N GLU A 360 -4.42 12.80 3.86
CA GLU A 360 -3.86 13.83 2.96
C GLU A 360 -4.67 14.08 1.68
N SER A 361 -5.58 13.19 1.28
CA SER A 361 -6.32 13.39 0.02
C SER A 361 -7.24 14.61 0.11
N ARG A 362 -7.56 15.24 -1.03
CA ARG A 362 -8.45 16.42 -1.06
C ARG A 362 -9.80 16.19 -0.34
N ALA A 363 -10.40 15.02 -0.53
CA ALA A 363 -11.66 14.66 0.12
C ALA A 363 -11.50 14.47 1.63
N GLN A 364 -10.36 13.93 2.08
CA GLN A 364 -10.02 13.81 3.49
C GLN A 364 -9.80 15.19 4.11
N ILE A 365 -8.96 16.04 3.50
CA ILE A 365 -8.72 17.41 3.95
C ILE A 365 -10.03 18.19 4.10
N GLN A 366 -10.92 18.13 3.11
CA GLN A 366 -12.23 18.80 3.21
C GLN A 366 -13.09 18.26 4.35
N THR A 367 -12.98 16.98 4.66
CA THR A 367 -13.70 16.35 5.78
C THR A 367 -13.10 16.75 7.12
N LEU A 368 -11.77 16.84 7.24
CA LEU A 368 -11.06 17.31 8.43
C LEU A 368 -11.49 18.71 8.83
N LEU A 369 -11.52 19.64 7.86
CA LEU A 369 -11.95 21.02 8.07
C LEU A 369 -13.36 21.12 8.67
N ARG A 370 -14.25 20.18 8.33
CA ARG A 370 -15.65 20.17 8.78
C ARG A 370 -15.85 19.40 10.08
N THR A 371 -15.12 18.31 10.28
CA THR A 371 -15.29 17.41 11.44
C THR A 371 -14.46 17.81 12.65
N GLN A 372 -13.36 18.53 12.44
CA GLN A 372 -12.43 19.01 13.48
C GLN A 372 -12.07 17.92 14.51
N PRO A 373 -11.33 16.86 14.13
CA PRO A 373 -10.92 15.82 15.08
C PRO A 373 -10.13 16.40 16.27
N ARG A 374 -10.38 15.90 17.49
CA ARG A 374 -9.70 16.36 18.73
C ARG A 374 -9.13 15.23 19.59
N CYS A 375 -9.33 13.98 19.18
CA CYS A 375 -8.77 12.80 19.82
C CYS A 375 -8.50 11.69 18.77
N LEU A 376 -7.87 10.61 19.21
CA LEU A 376 -7.49 9.52 18.31
C LEU A 376 -8.72 8.82 17.73
N GLU A 377 -9.79 8.67 18.51
CA GLU A 377 -11.06 8.07 18.07
C GLU A 377 -11.69 8.85 16.91
N ASP A 378 -11.61 10.18 16.93
CA ASP A 378 -12.04 11.01 15.80
C ASP A 378 -11.21 10.70 14.54
N LEU A 379 -9.89 10.46 14.68
CA LEU A 379 -9.03 10.07 13.56
C LEU A 379 -9.34 8.66 13.04
N VAL A 380 -9.69 7.71 13.92
CA VAL A 380 -10.18 6.39 13.50
C VAL A 380 -11.39 6.54 12.57
N VAL A 381 -12.31 7.45 12.91
CA VAL A 381 -13.45 7.78 12.05
C VAL A 381 -12.98 8.41 10.74
N GLN A 382 -12.03 9.35 10.75
CA GLN A 382 -11.52 9.98 9.51
C GLN A 382 -10.95 8.97 8.52
N VAL A 383 -10.18 8.00 9.01
CA VAL A 383 -9.59 6.94 8.18
C VAL A 383 -10.67 6.02 7.57
N ALA A 384 -11.80 5.85 8.26
CA ALA A 384 -12.89 4.99 7.81
C ALA A 384 -13.92 5.71 6.92
N ILE A 385 -14.21 6.99 7.14
CA ILE A 385 -15.39 7.68 6.61
C ILE A 385 -15.27 8.12 5.13
N VAL A 386 -14.07 8.48 4.66
CA VAL A 386 -13.88 9.03 3.30
C VAL A 386 -13.68 7.91 2.28
N ARG A 387 -14.77 7.20 1.96
CA ARG A 387 -14.78 6.06 1.03
C ARG A 387 -16.09 6.03 0.23
N PRO A 388 -16.13 5.39 -0.96
CA PRO A 388 -17.36 5.26 -1.74
C PRO A 388 -18.55 4.70 -0.94
N GLY A 389 -18.27 3.77 -0.03
CA GLY A 389 -19.26 3.15 0.83
C GLY A 389 -20.06 4.04 1.75
N PRO A 390 -19.43 4.64 2.78
CA PRO A 390 -20.10 5.59 3.65
C PRO A 390 -20.82 6.70 2.88
N ILE A 391 -20.30 7.12 1.71
CA ILE A 391 -20.93 8.13 0.84
C ILE A 391 -22.24 7.58 0.25
N ILE A 392 -22.21 6.38 -0.35
CA ILE A 392 -23.39 5.72 -0.93
C ILE A 392 -24.41 5.32 0.15
N GLY A 393 -23.93 4.83 1.29
CA GLY A 393 -24.73 4.43 2.44
C GLY A 393 -25.33 5.60 3.25
N GLY A 394 -25.07 6.84 2.84
CA GLY A 394 -25.61 8.04 3.50
C GLY A 394 -25.09 8.28 4.91
N ALA A 395 -23.96 7.67 5.28
CA ALA A 395 -23.36 7.71 6.61
C ALA A 395 -22.48 8.96 6.83
N VAL A 396 -21.85 9.48 5.77
CA VAL A 396 -20.94 10.63 5.88
C VAL A 396 -21.67 11.90 6.32
N ASN A 397 -22.79 12.22 5.67
CA ASN A 397 -23.46 13.50 5.91
C ASN A 397 -24.00 13.66 7.35
N PRO A 398 -24.69 12.67 7.95
CA PRO A 398 -25.17 12.78 9.32
C PRO A 398 -24.04 12.98 10.33
N PHE A 399 -22.95 12.20 10.21
CA PHE A 399 -21.81 12.34 11.12
C PHE A 399 -21.16 13.73 11.00
N VAL A 400 -20.86 14.17 9.78
CA VAL A 400 -20.21 15.46 9.55
C VAL A 400 -21.10 16.62 9.97
N GLN A 401 -22.40 16.58 9.66
CA GLN A 401 -23.36 17.62 10.09
C GLN A 401 -23.45 17.70 11.61
N HIS A 402 -23.49 16.56 12.31
CA HIS A 402 -23.52 16.56 13.77
C HIS A 402 -22.25 17.19 14.35
N ARG A 403 -21.07 16.89 13.80
CA ARG A 403 -19.80 17.53 14.20
C ARG A 403 -19.80 19.04 13.93
N GLU A 404 -20.26 19.47 12.76
CA GLU A 404 -20.38 20.90 12.41
C GLU A 404 -21.33 21.64 13.38
N LEU A 405 -22.46 21.02 13.74
CA LEU A 405 -23.38 21.60 14.72
C LEU A 405 -22.80 21.60 16.13
N THR A 406 -22.01 20.59 16.50
CA THR A 406 -21.32 20.51 17.80
C THR A 406 -20.34 21.67 17.95
N GLN A 407 -19.54 21.95 16.91
CA GLN A 407 -18.63 23.09 16.88
C GLN A 407 -19.34 24.44 16.98
N ARG A 408 -20.57 24.54 16.45
CA ARG A 408 -21.42 25.74 16.55
C ARG A 408 -22.17 25.85 17.89
N GLY A 409 -22.03 24.87 18.79
CA GLY A 409 -22.75 24.83 20.07
C GLY A 409 -24.24 24.47 19.96
N ASN A 410 -24.70 23.96 18.81
CA ASN A 410 -26.11 23.73 18.50
C ASN A 410 -26.40 22.27 18.07
N ALA A 411 -25.59 21.31 18.52
CA ALA A 411 -25.81 19.91 18.20
C ALA A 411 -27.06 19.36 18.92
N PRO A 412 -28.04 18.79 18.20
CA PRO A 412 -29.13 18.06 18.84
C PRO A 412 -28.59 16.78 19.50
N PRO A 413 -29.34 16.16 20.44
CA PRO A 413 -29.03 14.83 20.94
C PRO A 413 -28.88 13.81 19.80
N ILE A 414 -27.99 12.84 19.97
CA ILE A 414 -27.76 11.78 18.98
C ILE A 414 -29.04 10.95 18.85
N ALA A 415 -29.57 10.85 17.63
CA ALA A 415 -30.76 10.06 17.34
C ALA A 415 -30.37 8.62 16.96
N TYR A 416 -30.75 7.66 17.81
CA TYR A 416 -30.61 6.24 17.53
C TYR A 416 -31.93 5.66 17.01
N ASP A 417 -31.87 4.69 16.10
CA ASP A 417 -33.09 4.03 15.62
C ASP A 417 -33.76 3.18 16.72
N HIS A 418 -32.98 2.72 17.71
CA HIS A 418 -33.47 1.96 18.87
C HIS A 418 -32.48 2.12 20.04
N PRO A 419 -32.94 2.14 21.32
CA PRO A 419 -32.05 2.27 22.50
C PRO A 419 -30.94 1.21 22.57
N LEU A 420 -31.22 -0.02 22.13
CA LEU A 420 -30.23 -1.11 22.07
C LEU A 420 -29.03 -0.81 21.17
N LEU A 421 -29.13 0.17 20.27
CA LEU A 421 -28.04 0.54 19.35
C LEU A 421 -27.09 1.58 19.93
N GLU A 422 -27.48 2.28 21.00
CA GLU A 422 -26.67 3.33 21.60
C GLU A 422 -25.27 2.83 22.02
N PRO A 423 -25.11 1.71 22.76
CA PRO A 423 -23.78 1.26 23.17
C PRO A 423 -22.84 0.95 22.00
N VAL A 424 -23.39 0.53 20.85
CA VAL A 424 -22.63 0.13 19.66
C VAL A 424 -22.28 1.33 18.77
N LEU A 425 -23.17 2.32 18.68
CA LEU A 425 -23.08 3.42 17.72
C LEU A 425 -22.74 4.78 18.36
N ARG A 426 -22.63 4.87 19.69
CA ARG A 426 -22.31 6.13 20.38
C ARG A 426 -21.01 6.76 19.89
N GLU A 427 -19.98 5.95 19.68
CA GLU A 427 -18.67 6.39 19.20
C GLU A 427 -18.69 7.00 17.79
N THR A 428 -19.70 6.65 16.98
CA THR A 428 -19.88 7.14 15.61
C THR A 428 -21.15 7.98 15.47
N LEU A 429 -21.64 8.55 16.57
CA LEU A 429 -22.78 9.47 16.60
C LEU A 429 -24.05 8.88 15.96
N GLY A 430 -24.33 7.59 16.20
CA GLY A 430 -25.52 6.90 15.71
C GLY A 430 -25.41 6.36 14.28
N VAL A 431 -24.23 6.44 13.66
CA VAL A 431 -23.99 6.01 12.27
C VAL A 431 -23.18 4.71 12.22
N VAL A 432 -23.53 3.77 11.34
CA VAL A 432 -22.72 2.57 11.11
C VAL A 432 -21.55 2.93 10.19
N LEU A 433 -20.32 2.87 10.72
CA LEU A 433 -19.07 3.16 10.01
C LEU A 433 -18.03 2.04 10.06
N TYR A 434 -18.24 1.02 10.90
CA TYR A 434 -17.33 -0.11 11.01
C TYR A 434 -18.03 -1.44 10.73
N GLN A 435 -17.28 -2.41 10.20
CA GLN A 435 -17.78 -3.77 10.06
C GLN A 435 -18.08 -4.40 11.44
N GLU A 436 -17.27 -4.10 12.45
CA GLU A 436 -17.50 -4.51 13.84
C GLU A 436 -18.82 -3.95 14.39
N GLN A 437 -19.26 -2.78 13.94
CA GLN A 437 -20.58 -2.25 14.27
C GLN A 437 -21.71 -3.01 13.56
N VAL A 438 -21.50 -3.57 12.36
CA VAL A 438 -22.48 -4.48 11.73
C VAL A 438 -22.68 -5.72 12.59
N LEU A 439 -21.59 -6.25 13.16
CA LEU A 439 -21.65 -7.38 14.07
C LEU A 439 -22.39 -6.98 15.36
N GLY A 440 -21.95 -5.90 16.01
CA GLY A 440 -22.55 -5.39 17.25
C GLY A 440 -24.03 -5.04 17.12
N VAL A 441 -24.45 -4.41 16.02
CA VAL A 441 -25.86 -4.09 15.74
C VAL A 441 -26.69 -5.36 15.59
N SER A 442 -26.18 -6.37 14.89
CA SER A 442 -26.87 -7.66 14.73
C SER A 442 -26.99 -8.41 16.06
N MET A 443 -25.93 -8.40 16.87
CA MET A 443 -25.92 -9.01 18.19
C MET A 443 -26.84 -8.28 19.17
N ALA A 444 -26.87 -6.94 19.13
CA ALA A 444 -27.70 -6.14 20.03
C ALA A 444 -29.19 -6.19 19.64
N LEU A 445 -29.51 -5.99 18.37
CA LEU A 445 -30.88 -5.90 17.89
C LEU A 445 -31.52 -7.29 17.73
N ALA A 446 -30.84 -8.23 17.08
CA ALA A 446 -31.40 -9.53 16.72
C ALA A 446 -30.91 -10.70 17.60
N GLY A 447 -29.94 -10.48 18.47
CA GLY A 447 -29.41 -11.53 19.33
C GLY A 447 -28.61 -12.61 18.64
N PHE A 448 -28.01 -12.25 17.51
CA PHE A 448 -27.09 -13.13 16.81
C PHE A 448 -25.88 -13.49 17.70
N SER A 449 -25.34 -14.69 17.52
CA SER A 449 -23.98 -15.02 17.95
C SER A 449 -22.97 -14.20 17.16
N ALA A 450 -21.72 -14.10 17.64
CA ALA A 450 -20.64 -13.47 16.88
C ALA A 450 -20.43 -14.15 15.51
N GLY A 451 -20.59 -15.47 15.46
CA GLY A 451 -20.53 -16.28 14.24
C GLY A 451 -21.64 -15.94 13.25
N GLN A 452 -22.90 -15.94 13.68
CA GLN A 452 -24.04 -15.53 12.84
C GLN A 452 -23.90 -14.10 12.33
N ALA A 453 -23.39 -13.20 13.17
CA ALA A 453 -23.16 -11.82 12.80
C ALA A 453 -22.03 -11.66 11.76
N ASP A 454 -20.94 -12.43 11.86
CA ASP A 454 -19.91 -12.48 10.81
C ASP A 454 -20.41 -13.16 9.53
N GLN A 455 -21.25 -14.20 9.63
CA GLN A 455 -21.92 -14.82 8.48
C GLN A 455 -22.78 -13.81 7.72
N LEU A 456 -23.56 -12.97 8.42
CA LEU A 456 -24.32 -11.89 7.82
C LEU A 456 -23.42 -10.93 7.05
N ARG A 457 -22.33 -10.47 7.68
CA ARG A 457 -21.35 -9.58 7.05
C ARG A 457 -20.72 -10.23 5.80
N ARG A 458 -20.29 -11.49 5.87
CA ARG A 458 -19.70 -12.22 4.72
C ARG A 458 -20.70 -12.40 3.58
N ALA A 459 -21.96 -12.71 3.90
CA ALA A 459 -23.01 -12.88 2.90
C ALA A 459 -23.28 -11.59 2.13
N MET A 460 -23.16 -10.44 2.78
CA MET A 460 -23.34 -9.12 2.15
C MET A 460 -22.20 -8.75 1.18
N THR A 461 -20.97 -9.24 1.39
CA THR A 461 -19.82 -8.92 0.51
C THR A 461 -19.74 -9.83 -0.72
N ARG A 462 -20.38 -11.00 -0.71
CA ARG A 462 -20.30 -11.98 -1.82
C ARG A 462 -21.37 -11.71 -2.89
N LYS A 463 -20.97 -11.62 -4.17
CA LYS A 463 -21.86 -11.36 -5.33
C LYS A 463 -22.95 -12.44 -5.57
N ARG A 464 -22.89 -13.61 -4.93
CA ARG A 464 -23.74 -14.79 -5.19
C ARG A 464 -24.45 -15.32 -3.93
N SER A 465 -25.17 -14.49 -3.18
CA SER A 465 -25.71 -14.86 -1.86
C SER A 465 -27.21 -14.61 -1.63
N ARG A 466 -28.03 -14.56 -2.69
CA ARG A 466 -29.46 -14.17 -2.56
C ARG A 466 -30.25 -15.05 -1.58
N GLU A 467 -30.04 -16.36 -1.61
CA GLU A 467 -30.72 -17.31 -0.70
C GLU A 467 -30.21 -17.25 0.75
N ALA A 468 -28.91 -17.01 0.94
CA ALA A 468 -28.34 -16.82 2.27
C ALA A 468 -28.89 -15.55 2.93
N MET A 469 -29.01 -14.46 2.15
CA MET A 469 -29.52 -13.18 2.62
C MET A 469 -30.99 -13.25 3.04
N VAL A 470 -31.83 -14.02 2.35
CA VAL A 470 -33.24 -14.24 2.75
C VAL A 470 -33.30 -14.95 4.10
N ARG A 471 -32.56 -16.04 4.27
CA ARG A 471 -32.50 -16.80 5.53
C ARG A 471 -32.03 -15.93 6.70
N LEU A 472 -30.98 -15.15 6.49
CA LEU A 472 -30.43 -14.25 7.50
C LEU A 472 -31.39 -13.11 7.85
N TRP A 473 -32.18 -12.62 6.90
CA TRP A 473 -33.23 -11.63 7.16
C TRP A 473 -34.34 -12.21 8.06
N ASP A 474 -34.80 -13.43 7.79
CA ASP A 474 -35.84 -14.07 8.61
C ASP A 474 -35.37 -14.26 10.06
N GLN A 475 -34.13 -14.76 10.25
CA GLN A 475 -33.51 -14.88 11.58
C GLN A 475 -33.35 -13.52 12.27
N PHE A 476 -32.88 -12.50 11.54
CA PHE A 476 -32.70 -11.15 12.08
C PHE A 476 -34.03 -10.55 12.54
N ARG A 477 -35.08 -10.71 11.73
CA ARG A 477 -36.43 -10.23 12.02
C ARG A 477 -36.99 -10.90 13.27
N GLU A 478 -36.92 -12.22 13.36
CA GLU A 478 -37.46 -12.99 14.49
C GLU A 478 -36.73 -12.65 15.79
N GLY A 479 -35.39 -12.58 15.75
CA GLY A 479 -34.59 -12.16 16.87
C GLY A 479 -34.89 -10.73 17.34
N ALA A 480 -35.08 -9.80 16.40
CA ALA A 480 -35.41 -8.41 16.71
C ALA A 480 -36.80 -8.27 17.37
N LEU A 481 -37.81 -8.95 16.82
CA LEU A 481 -39.15 -8.98 17.41
C LEU A 481 -39.13 -9.61 18.82
N GLY A 482 -38.38 -10.69 19.02
CA GLY A 482 -38.21 -11.34 20.32
C GLY A 482 -37.55 -10.44 21.39
N ARG A 483 -36.85 -9.38 20.97
CA ARG A 483 -36.21 -8.39 21.84
C ARG A 483 -37.00 -7.08 21.97
N GLY A 484 -38.24 -7.06 21.50
CA GLY A 484 -39.14 -5.90 21.61
C GLY A 484 -38.92 -4.81 20.56
N VAL A 485 -38.17 -5.09 19.49
CA VAL A 485 -37.97 -4.15 18.37
C VAL A 485 -39.10 -4.31 17.36
N ASP A 486 -39.77 -3.22 17.00
CA ASP A 486 -40.85 -3.27 16.02
C ASP A 486 -40.33 -3.60 14.59
N LEU A 487 -41.20 -4.19 13.77
CA LEU A 487 -40.84 -4.64 12.42
C LEU A 487 -40.37 -3.49 11.51
N THR A 488 -40.86 -2.26 11.72
CA THR A 488 -40.50 -1.10 10.91
C THR A 488 -39.05 -0.71 11.21
N THR A 489 -38.70 -0.64 12.49
CA THR A 489 -37.34 -0.37 12.96
C THR A 489 -36.38 -1.48 12.51
N ALA A 490 -36.76 -2.76 12.67
CA ALA A 490 -35.93 -3.89 12.22
C ALA A 490 -35.63 -3.83 10.70
N LYS A 491 -36.64 -3.56 9.87
CA LYS A 491 -36.47 -3.36 8.42
C LYS A 491 -35.55 -2.18 8.10
N LYS A 492 -35.73 -1.05 8.80
CA LYS A 492 -34.93 0.16 8.61
C LYS A 492 -33.45 -0.10 8.92
N VAL A 493 -33.17 -0.72 10.05
CA VAL A 493 -31.80 -1.04 10.50
C VAL A 493 -31.16 -2.05 9.56
N PHE A 494 -31.84 -3.14 9.21
CA PHE A 494 -31.30 -4.13 8.28
C PHE A 494 -30.96 -3.54 6.91
N LYS A 495 -31.82 -2.65 6.38
CA LYS A 495 -31.52 -1.92 5.14
C LYS A 495 -30.27 -1.04 5.25
N LYS A 496 -30.04 -0.39 6.40
CA LYS A 496 -28.80 0.36 6.66
C LYS A 496 -27.58 -0.56 6.66
N LEU A 497 -27.68 -1.75 7.29
CA LEU A 497 -26.59 -2.74 7.28
C LEU A 497 -26.26 -3.20 5.85
N LEU A 498 -27.27 -3.46 5.02
CA LEU A 498 -27.07 -3.85 3.61
C LEU A 498 -26.34 -2.78 2.79
N GLY A 499 -26.75 -1.51 2.93
CA GLY A 499 -26.12 -0.40 2.22
C GLY A 499 -24.66 -0.15 2.63
N PHE A 500 -24.30 -0.57 3.84
CA PHE A 500 -22.96 -0.37 4.39
C PHE A 500 -22.02 -1.54 4.11
N ALA A 501 -22.51 -2.77 4.11
CA ALA A 501 -21.68 -3.96 4.13
C ALA A 501 -20.87 -4.26 2.84
N GLU A 502 -21.24 -3.67 1.69
CA GLU A 502 -20.39 -3.70 0.50
C GLU A 502 -19.07 -2.93 0.69
N TYR A 503 -19.02 -1.99 1.64
CA TYR A 503 -17.91 -1.02 1.73
C TYR A 503 -17.48 -0.67 3.16
N GLY A 504 -17.99 -1.39 4.16
CA GLY A 504 -17.64 -1.14 5.54
C GLY A 504 -16.16 -1.33 5.80
N PHE A 505 -15.60 -0.59 6.76
CA PHE A 505 -14.18 -0.69 7.08
C PHE A 505 -13.94 -1.38 8.44
N PRO A 506 -12.90 -2.21 8.61
CA PRO A 506 -12.58 -2.78 9.91
C PRO A 506 -12.14 -1.68 10.89
N LYS A 507 -12.79 -1.58 12.06
CA LYS A 507 -12.39 -0.66 13.13
C LYS A 507 -10.96 -0.95 13.57
N SER A 508 -10.65 -2.23 13.80
CA SER A 508 -9.32 -2.74 14.12
C SER A 508 -8.22 -2.19 13.19
N HIS A 509 -8.46 -2.28 11.88
CA HIS A 509 -7.55 -1.73 10.87
C HIS A 509 -7.53 -0.19 10.85
N ALA A 510 -8.69 0.46 11.02
CA ALA A 510 -8.79 1.91 11.11
C ALA A 510 -7.98 2.47 12.29
N THR A 511 -8.02 1.81 13.44
CA THR A 511 -7.27 2.21 14.64
C THR A 511 -5.77 2.13 14.42
N ALA A 512 -5.27 1.02 13.87
CA ALA A 512 -3.86 0.88 13.54
C ALA A 512 -3.38 1.98 12.57
N PHE A 513 -4.20 2.31 11.57
CA PHE A 513 -3.88 3.34 10.59
C PHE A 513 -3.99 4.76 11.15
N ALA A 514 -4.95 5.02 12.05
CA ALA A 514 -5.10 6.31 12.72
C ALA A 514 -3.89 6.62 13.61
N ILE A 515 -3.32 5.62 14.29
CA ILE A 515 -2.07 5.79 15.05
C ILE A 515 -0.93 6.23 14.13
N LEU A 516 -0.77 5.59 12.97
CA LEU A 516 0.26 5.98 12.00
C LEU A 516 -0.02 7.35 11.36
N ALA A 517 -1.29 7.69 11.11
CA ALA A 517 -1.71 9.01 10.67
C ALA A 517 -1.32 10.08 11.69
N TYR A 518 -1.58 9.84 12.97
CA TYR A 518 -1.18 10.72 14.06
C TYR A 518 0.35 10.85 14.16
N GLN A 519 1.09 9.73 14.20
CA GLN A 519 2.56 9.72 14.28
C GLN A 519 3.20 10.47 13.11
N SER A 520 2.71 10.29 11.88
CA SER A 520 3.19 11.04 10.70
C SER A 520 2.87 12.53 10.78
N SER A 521 1.71 12.90 11.32
CA SER A 521 1.33 14.31 11.54
C SER A 521 2.16 14.95 12.65
N TRP A 522 2.45 14.22 13.72
CA TRP A 522 3.33 14.65 14.80
C TRP A 522 4.75 14.90 14.29
N LEU A 523 5.30 14.00 13.47
CA LEU A 523 6.60 14.21 12.81
C LEU A 523 6.59 15.43 11.89
N LYS A 524 5.52 15.61 11.08
CA LYS A 524 5.36 16.79 10.24
C LYS A 524 5.39 18.08 11.06
N HIS A 525 4.69 18.11 12.20
CA HIS A 525 4.58 19.29 13.05
C HIS A 525 5.91 19.64 13.74
N TYR A 526 6.56 18.67 14.40
CA TYR A 526 7.74 18.92 15.23
C TYR A 526 9.07 18.80 14.49
N TYR A 527 9.12 18.03 13.40
CA TYR A 527 10.33 17.75 12.62
C TYR A 527 10.08 17.91 11.11
N PRO A 528 9.60 19.09 10.65
CA PRO A 528 9.16 19.27 9.26
C PRO A 528 10.29 19.06 8.24
N ALA A 529 11.53 19.45 8.56
CA ALA A 529 12.67 19.28 7.65
C ALA A 529 13.01 17.80 7.45
N GLU A 530 13.09 17.03 8.53
CA GLU A 530 13.35 15.59 8.51
C GLU A 530 12.18 14.82 7.86
N PHE A 531 10.94 15.19 8.19
CA PHE A 531 9.75 14.59 7.61
C PHE A 531 9.69 14.79 6.09
N VAL A 532 9.91 16.01 5.60
CA VAL A 532 9.90 16.30 4.16
C VAL A 532 11.07 15.62 3.45
N CYS A 533 12.27 15.60 4.06
CA CYS A 533 13.41 14.90 3.49
C CYS A 533 13.12 13.40 3.33
N ALA A 534 12.62 12.75 4.37
CA ALA A 534 12.22 11.34 4.33
C ALA A 534 11.09 11.10 3.32
N LEU A 535 10.09 11.99 3.26
CA LEU A 535 8.98 11.90 2.32
C LEU A 535 9.45 11.97 0.86
N LEU A 536 10.46 12.79 0.57
CA LEU A 536 11.10 12.85 -0.74
C LEU A 536 11.86 11.54 -1.00
N ASN A 537 12.74 11.12 -0.10
CA ASN A 537 13.56 9.91 -0.30
C ASN A 537 12.76 8.63 -0.52
N ASN A 538 11.50 8.58 -0.05
CA ASN A 538 10.60 7.44 -0.21
C ASN A 538 9.60 7.56 -1.39
N GLN A 539 9.75 8.56 -2.26
CA GLN A 539 8.92 8.67 -3.47
C GLN A 539 9.15 7.51 -4.47
N PRO A 540 8.16 7.14 -5.29
CA PRO A 540 6.79 7.68 -5.34
C PRO A 540 5.94 7.18 -4.16
N MET A 541 5.31 8.12 -3.43
CA MET A 541 4.35 7.80 -2.38
C MET A 541 3.39 8.98 -2.13
N GLY A 542 2.21 8.67 -1.58
CA GLY A 542 1.16 9.64 -1.30
C GLY A 542 0.48 10.19 -2.56
N PHE A 543 -0.30 11.26 -2.40
CA PHE A 543 -1.12 11.85 -3.48
C PHE A 543 -0.43 12.95 -4.27
N TYR A 544 0.68 13.49 -3.76
CA TYR A 544 1.25 14.74 -4.21
C TYR A 544 2.64 14.56 -4.83
N PRO A 545 2.90 15.16 -6.00
CA PRO A 545 4.22 15.12 -6.62
C PRO A 545 5.23 15.97 -5.83
N PRO A 546 6.54 15.72 -5.99
CA PRO A 546 7.61 16.41 -5.24
C PRO A 546 7.54 17.95 -5.24
N HIS A 547 7.08 18.57 -6.34
CA HIS A 547 6.96 20.04 -6.40
C HIS A 547 5.85 20.60 -5.49
N VAL A 548 4.81 19.82 -5.18
CA VAL A 548 3.79 20.23 -4.20
C VAL A 548 4.38 20.09 -2.79
N LEU A 549 5.05 18.98 -2.51
CA LEU A 549 5.67 18.69 -1.22
C LEU A 549 6.73 19.75 -0.84
N THR A 550 7.57 20.15 -1.79
CA THR A 550 8.58 21.20 -1.56
C THR A 550 7.97 22.58 -1.35
N ASN A 551 6.81 22.89 -1.93
CA ASN A 551 6.10 24.15 -1.67
C ASN A 551 5.34 24.11 -0.35
N ASP A 552 4.82 22.95 0.05
CA ASP A 552 4.26 22.75 1.39
C ASP A 552 5.34 22.94 2.47
N ALA A 553 6.50 22.31 2.29
CA ALA A 553 7.65 22.47 3.18
C ALA A 553 8.05 23.93 3.42
N LYS A 554 7.99 24.79 2.39
CA LYS A 554 8.25 26.23 2.52
C LYS A 554 7.24 26.95 3.40
N ARG A 555 5.97 26.50 3.42
CA ARG A 555 4.93 27.04 4.33
C ARG A 555 5.20 26.64 5.78
N HIS A 556 5.91 25.53 5.97
CA HIS A 556 6.46 25.05 7.24
C HIS A 556 7.87 25.61 7.54
N TYR A 557 8.26 26.71 6.89
CA TYR A 557 9.55 27.39 7.05
C TYR A 557 10.79 26.54 6.74
N VAL A 558 10.63 25.39 6.07
CA VAL A 558 11.73 24.56 5.61
C VAL A 558 12.29 25.12 4.30
N ARG A 559 13.58 25.44 4.28
CA ARG A 559 14.26 25.90 3.06
C ARG A 559 14.55 24.71 2.15
N ILE A 560 14.25 24.83 0.86
CA ILE A 560 14.58 23.79 -0.12
C ILE A 560 15.80 24.25 -0.91
N LEU A 561 16.94 23.57 -0.71
CA LEU A 561 18.19 23.86 -1.41
C LEU A 561 18.25 23.05 -2.70
N PRO A 562 18.59 23.68 -3.84
CA PRO A 562 18.70 22.99 -5.11
C PRO A 562 19.82 21.92 -5.06
N PRO A 563 19.76 20.91 -5.94
CA PRO A 563 20.84 19.94 -6.04
C PRO A 563 22.16 20.64 -6.41
N ASN A 564 23.28 20.18 -5.85
CA ASN A 564 24.62 20.71 -6.09
C ASN A 564 25.62 19.53 -6.17
N VAL A 565 26.49 19.50 -7.18
CA VAL A 565 27.38 18.35 -7.41
C VAL A 565 28.35 18.09 -6.24
N ASN A 566 28.76 19.15 -5.55
CA ASN A 566 29.74 19.09 -4.47
C ASN A 566 29.10 18.91 -3.08
N GLU A 567 27.83 19.27 -2.91
CA GLU A 567 27.16 19.25 -1.60
C GLU A 567 26.04 18.21 -1.49
N SER A 568 25.36 17.86 -2.60
CA SER A 568 24.24 16.92 -2.55
C SER A 568 24.72 15.48 -2.42
N GLY A 569 24.01 14.69 -1.63
CA GLY A 569 24.14 13.23 -1.63
C GLY A 569 23.38 12.60 -2.81
N ILE A 570 23.32 11.27 -2.79
CA ILE A 570 22.50 10.49 -3.73
C ILE A 570 21.02 10.80 -3.48
N GLN A 571 20.60 10.64 -2.23
CA GLN A 571 19.30 10.99 -1.69
C GLN A 571 19.30 12.43 -1.15
N CYS A 572 18.11 12.95 -0.86
CA CYS A 572 17.97 14.23 -0.16
C CYS A 572 18.56 14.13 1.24
N SER A 573 19.08 15.25 1.74
CA SER A 573 19.64 15.37 3.08
C SER A 573 19.06 16.58 3.81
N VAL A 574 19.16 16.56 5.14
CA VAL A 574 18.76 17.67 6.01
C VAL A 574 20.01 18.42 6.46
N ASP A 575 19.95 19.75 6.41
CA ASP A 575 20.93 20.66 6.98
C ASP A 575 20.20 21.73 7.81
N ALA A 576 20.21 21.55 9.13
CA ALA A 576 19.45 22.36 10.08
C ALA A 576 17.96 22.40 9.70
N ASN A 577 17.44 23.55 9.26
CA ASN A 577 16.05 23.71 8.80
C ASN A 577 15.92 23.79 7.27
N ALA A 578 16.86 23.17 6.56
CA ALA A 578 16.87 23.10 5.11
C ALA A 578 16.94 21.65 4.64
N VAL A 579 16.31 21.37 3.50
CA VAL A 579 16.38 20.10 2.79
C VAL A 579 17.14 20.32 1.49
N ARG A 580 18.27 19.64 1.34
CA ARG A 580 19.06 19.63 0.10
C ARG A 580 18.59 18.50 -0.79
N ILE A 581 18.18 18.85 -2.01
CA ILE A 581 17.74 17.86 -3.00
C ILE A 581 18.92 16.97 -3.42
N GLY A 582 18.69 15.65 -3.40
CA GLY A 582 19.68 14.66 -3.82
C GLY A 582 19.89 14.63 -5.34
N LEU A 583 21.05 14.14 -5.77
CA LEU A 583 21.38 14.01 -7.20
C LEU A 583 20.49 12.99 -7.92
N GLY A 584 19.99 11.98 -7.21
CA GLY A 584 19.08 10.96 -7.77
C GLY A 584 17.71 11.50 -8.18
N TYR A 585 17.36 12.71 -7.75
CA TYR A 585 16.11 13.40 -8.14
C TYR A 585 16.19 14.09 -9.50
N VAL A 586 17.40 14.28 -10.03
CA VAL A 586 17.59 14.92 -11.33
C VAL A 586 17.20 13.92 -12.42
N ALA A 587 16.30 14.35 -13.31
CA ALA A 587 15.86 13.54 -14.43
C ALA A 587 17.04 13.03 -15.26
N GLU A 588 16.92 11.83 -15.83
CA GLU A 588 17.93 11.17 -16.66
C GLU A 588 19.25 10.78 -15.96
N VAL A 589 19.52 11.24 -14.73
CA VAL A 589 20.72 10.84 -13.96
C VAL A 589 20.54 9.43 -13.40
N GLY A 590 19.42 9.18 -12.72
CA GLY A 590 19.17 7.91 -12.04
C GLY A 590 20.06 7.66 -10.81
N GLN A 591 19.73 6.62 -10.05
CA GLN A 591 20.42 6.31 -8.78
C GLN A 591 21.89 5.91 -9.01
N ASP A 592 22.18 5.08 -10.01
CA ASP A 592 23.54 4.57 -10.26
C ASP A 592 24.52 5.69 -10.65
N ALA A 593 24.10 6.64 -11.49
CA ALA A 593 24.99 7.75 -11.87
C ALA A 593 25.17 8.73 -10.71
N ALA A 594 24.13 8.99 -9.91
CA ALA A 594 24.24 9.78 -8.69
C ALA A 594 25.21 9.12 -7.68
N ALA A 595 25.13 7.80 -7.50
CA ALA A 595 26.05 7.05 -6.66
C ALA A 595 27.50 7.16 -7.12
N ARG A 596 27.75 7.02 -8.43
CA ARG A 596 29.10 7.20 -9.00
C ARG A 596 29.64 8.62 -8.82
N LEU A 597 28.81 9.65 -9.00
CA LEU A 597 29.19 11.05 -8.77
C LEU A 597 29.62 11.30 -7.33
N VAL A 598 28.83 10.81 -6.38
CA VAL A 598 29.13 10.94 -4.94
C VAL A 598 30.38 10.17 -4.57
N ALA A 599 30.49 8.90 -4.97
CA ALA A 599 31.66 8.07 -4.66
C ALA A 599 32.96 8.68 -5.23
N GLU A 600 32.93 9.15 -6.47
CA GLU A 600 34.09 9.78 -7.11
C GLU A 600 34.48 11.10 -6.41
N ARG A 601 33.49 11.90 -6.00
CA ARG A 601 33.72 13.12 -5.22
C ARG A 601 34.35 12.81 -3.87
N ASP A 602 33.84 11.82 -3.16
CA ASP A 602 34.29 11.45 -1.82
C ASP A 602 35.72 10.85 -1.87
N THR A 603 36.08 10.20 -2.98
CA THR A 603 37.40 9.57 -3.16
C THR A 603 38.47 10.55 -3.68
N ALA A 604 38.15 11.36 -4.69
CA ALA A 604 39.10 12.24 -5.38
C ALA A 604 38.90 13.75 -5.09
N GLY A 605 38.01 14.09 -4.16
CA GLY A 605 37.74 15.46 -3.73
C GLY A 605 36.69 16.19 -4.57
N PRO A 606 36.32 17.43 -4.18
CA PRO A 606 35.26 18.20 -4.82
C PRO A 606 35.60 18.49 -6.29
N PHE A 607 34.57 18.45 -7.14
CA PHE A 607 34.68 18.83 -8.54
C PHE A 607 34.98 20.31 -8.65
N GLN A 608 35.85 20.67 -9.60
CA GLN A 608 36.30 22.05 -9.80
C GLN A 608 35.64 22.73 -11.01
N SER A 609 35.11 21.95 -11.96
CA SER A 609 34.48 22.46 -13.17
C SER A 609 33.56 21.41 -13.79
N LEU A 610 32.72 21.83 -14.75
CA LEU A 610 31.88 20.92 -15.52
C LEU A 610 32.72 19.90 -16.33
N ALA A 611 33.87 20.34 -16.87
CA ALA A 611 34.79 19.45 -17.57
C ALA A 611 35.33 18.35 -16.64
N ASP A 612 35.64 18.71 -15.39
CA ASP A 612 36.13 17.76 -14.40
C ASP A 612 35.06 16.72 -14.03
N VAL A 613 33.80 17.13 -13.90
CA VAL A 613 32.66 16.22 -13.66
C VAL A 613 32.55 15.18 -14.78
N VAL A 614 32.47 15.62 -16.04
CA VAL A 614 32.25 14.72 -17.19
C VAL A 614 33.46 13.83 -17.45
N ARG A 615 34.68 14.31 -17.16
CA ARG A 615 35.92 13.54 -17.33
C ARG A 615 36.08 12.46 -16.25
N ARG A 616 35.78 12.80 -14.99
CA ARG A 616 35.91 11.86 -13.86
C ARG A 616 34.77 10.85 -13.82
N VAL A 617 33.56 11.26 -14.18
CA VAL A 617 32.38 10.38 -14.21
C VAL A 617 31.75 10.40 -15.60
N PRO A 618 31.90 9.30 -16.38
CA PRO A 618 31.21 9.18 -17.66
C PRO A 618 29.69 9.15 -17.47
N LEU A 619 29.02 10.20 -17.97
CA LEU A 619 27.57 10.38 -17.94
C LEU A 619 26.96 10.25 -19.34
N ARG A 620 25.69 9.86 -19.40
CA ARG A 620 24.90 10.00 -20.63
C ARG A 620 24.71 11.48 -20.96
N ILE A 621 24.56 11.79 -22.24
CA ILE A 621 24.40 13.17 -22.72
C ILE A 621 23.19 13.82 -22.04
N GLU A 622 22.07 13.10 -21.97
CA GLU A 622 20.82 13.55 -21.38
C GLU A 622 20.94 13.82 -19.88
N ALA A 623 21.71 12.98 -19.17
CA ALA A 623 21.99 13.14 -17.74
C ALA A 623 22.83 14.40 -17.48
N ALA A 624 23.89 14.60 -18.27
CA ALA A 624 24.77 15.76 -18.13
C ALA A 624 24.05 17.07 -18.49
N GLU A 625 23.25 17.08 -19.55
CA GLU A 625 22.40 18.22 -19.91
C GLU A 625 21.41 18.54 -18.78
N SER A 626 20.79 17.51 -18.18
CA SER A 626 19.83 17.68 -17.09
C SER A 626 20.49 18.25 -15.82
N LEU A 627 21.67 17.78 -15.45
CA LEU A 627 22.45 18.32 -14.33
C LEU A 627 22.73 19.82 -14.50
N VAL A 628 23.13 20.25 -15.70
CA VAL A 628 23.37 21.67 -15.97
C VAL A 628 22.07 22.46 -15.98
N ALA A 629 21.01 21.94 -16.61
CA ALA A 629 19.73 22.63 -16.76
C ALA A 629 19.08 22.97 -15.41
N VAL A 630 19.19 22.09 -14.41
CA VAL A 630 18.64 22.30 -13.07
C VAL A 630 19.59 23.06 -12.13
N GLY A 631 20.79 23.41 -12.60
CA GLY A 631 21.76 24.21 -11.87
C GLY A 631 22.66 23.45 -10.91
N VAL A 632 22.85 22.13 -11.10
CA VAL A 632 23.73 21.32 -10.23
C VAL A 632 25.19 21.82 -10.27
N ALA A 633 25.57 22.43 -11.39
CA ALA A 633 26.88 23.00 -11.64
C ALA A 633 26.96 24.53 -11.40
N ASP A 634 25.90 25.16 -10.85
CA ASP A 634 25.86 26.63 -10.62
C ASP A 634 26.99 27.08 -9.67
N GLY A 635 27.52 26.18 -8.81
CA GLY A 635 28.67 26.44 -7.94
C GLY A 635 30.00 26.71 -8.66
N PHE A 636 30.09 26.47 -9.97
CA PHE A 636 31.28 26.80 -10.78
C PHE A 636 31.29 28.23 -11.31
N GLY A 637 30.25 29.02 -11.03
CA GLY A 637 30.16 30.43 -11.46
C GLY A 637 29.81 30.62 -12.94
N LEU A 638 29.42 29.56 -13.65
CA LEU A 638 28.98 29.62 -15.05
C LEU A 638 27.47 29.83 -15.13
N GLY A 639 27.02 30.64 -16.10
CA GLY A 639 25.59 30.69 -16.43
C GLY A 639 25.12 29.38 -17.05
N ARG A 640 23.89 28.93 -16.76
CA ARG A 640 23.36 27.64 -17.28
C ARG A 640 23.46 27.48 -18.79
N ARG A 641 23.20 28.56 -19.54
CA ARG A 641 23.33 28.57 -21.01
C ARG A 641 24.78 28.35 -21.45
N GLU A 642 25.72 29.02 -20.79
CA GLU A 642 27.14 28.89 -21.05
C GLU A 642 27.64 27.47 -20.72
N ALA A 643 27.23 26.95 -19.56
CA ALA A 643 27.56 25.59 -19.14
C ALA A 643 27.02 24.53 -20.12
N LEU A 644 25.80 24.71 -20.66
CA LEU A 644 25.25 23.82 -21.70
C LEU A 644 26.06 23.88 -23.01
N TRP A 645 26.53 25.06 -23.40
CA TRP A 645 27.39 25.21 -24.58
C TRP A 645 28.75 24.56 -24.39
N GLN A 646 29.38 24.79 -23.23
CA GLN A 646 30.65 24.15 -22.90
C GLN A 646 30.51 22.63 -22.81
N LEU A 647 29.38 22.13 -22.32
CA LEU A 647 29.10 20.69 -22.27
C LEU A 647 29.20 20.02 -23.66
N GLY A 648 28.76 20.72 -24.71
CA GLY A 648 28.87 20.27 -26.10
C GLY A 648 30.31 20.14 -26.62
N LEU A 649 31.30 20.75 -25.94
CA LEU A 649 32.72 20.59 -26.25
C LEU A 649 33.32 19.31 -25.65
N PHE A 650 32.71 18.79 -24.58
CA PHE A 650 33.22 17.66 -23.82
C PHE A 650 32.47 16.36 -24.10
N LEU A 651 31.22 16.45 -24.54
CA LEU A 651 30.41 15.30 -24.91
C LEU A 651 30.62 14.93 -26.39
N PRO A 652 30.66 13.63 -26.73
CA PRO A 652 30.68 13.21 -28.12
C PRO A 652 29.43 13.72 -28.84
N ALA A 653 29.58 14.13 -30.11
CA ALA A 653 28.46 14.57 -30.93
C ALA A 653 27.35 13.51 -30.93
N ARG A 654 26.08 13.93 -30.77
CA ARG A 654 24.95 13.01 -30.91
C ARG A 654 25.06 12.34 -32.27
N ALA A 655 25.29 11.03 -32.27
CA ALA A 655 25.15 10.26 -33.50
C ALA A 655 23.72 10.50 -33.99
N PHE A 656 23.58 11.09 -35.18
CA PHE A 656 22.29 11.03 -35.89
C PHE A 656 21.95 9.54 -36.03
N GLY A 657 20.68 9.14 -35.91
CA GLY A 657 20.20 7.77 -36.18
C GLY A 657 19.90 6.87 -34.97
N GLY A 658 18.66 6.35 -34.94
CA GLY A 658 18.22 5.19 -34.15
C GLY A 658 18.28 5.30 -32.61
N LYS A 659 17.24 4.79 -31.91
CA LYS A 659 17.24 4.68 -30.45
C LYS A 659 18.53 3.99 -29.97
N ASN A 660 19.33 4.72 -29.19
CA ASN A 660 20.56 4.29 -28.50
C ASN A 660 21.88 4.39 -29.28
N GLY A 661 21.97 5.13 -30.39
CA GLY A 661 23.25 5.43 -31.05
C GLY A 661 24.01 4.22 -31.60
N LYS A 662 23.38 3.03 -31.62
CA LYS A 662 23.96 1.78 -32.15
C LYS A 662 23.97 1.72 -33.68
N THR A 663 23.22 2.61 -34.33
CA THR A 663 23.19 2.71 -35.79
C THR A 663 23.69 4.10 -36.17
N PRO A 664 24.80 4.25 -36.90
CA PRO A 664 25.19 5.54 -37.44
C PRO A 664 24.11 5.97 -38.44
N GLY A 665 23.28 6.91 -38.03
CA GLY A 665 22.38 7.61 -38.92
C GLY A 665 23.20 8.42 -39.90
N ARG A 666 22.86 8.25 -41.17
CA ARG A 666 23.26 9.19 -42.20
C ARG A 666 22.70 10.55 -41.82
N GLN A 667 23.58 11.50 -41.50
CA GLN A 667 23.27 12.89 -41.76
C GLN A 667 22.95 12.96 -43.26
N LEU A 668 21.68 13.19 -43.59
CA LEU A 668 21.35 13.53 -44.97
C LEU A 668 22.16 14.78 -45.30
N PRO A 669 22.86 14.81 -46.45
CA PRO A 669 23.68 15.95 -46.81
C PRO A 669 22.79 17.19 -46.70
N ILE A 670 23.21 18.16 -45.89
CA ILE A 670 22.66 19.51 -45.97
C ILE A 670 22.90 19.90 -47.42
N PRO A 671 21.87 20.12 -48.25
CA PRO A 671 22.11 20.65 -49.58
C PRO A 671 22.87 21.95 -49.36
N LEU A 672 24.12 21.98 -49.82
CA LEU A 672 24.87 23.23 -49.88
C LEU A 672 23.97 24.25 -50.57
N PRO A 673 23.96 25.52 -50.13
CA PRO A 673 23.24 26.56 -50.83
C PRO A 673 23.60 26.46 -52.32
N VAL A 674 22.58 26.34 -53.16
CA VAL A 674 22.73 26.44 -54.62
C VAL A 674 23.58 27.66 -54.93
N GLU A 675 24.46 27.57 -55.94
CA GLU A 675 25.52 28.53 -56.30
C GLU A 675 25.13 30.02 -56.25
N HIS A 676 23.83 30.34 -56.30
CA HIS A 676 23.27 31.67 -56.08
C HIS A 676 23.62 32.32 -54.73
N ASP A 677 23.93 31.55 -53.68
CA ASP A 677 24.27 32.09 -52.35
C ASP A 677 25.78 32.15 -52.07
N MET A 678 26.64 31.83 -53.05
CA MET A 678 28.09 31.95 -52.90
C MET A 678 28.56 33.37 -53.23
N VAL A 679 29.01 34.10 -52.21
CA VAL A 679 29.69 35.39 -52.42
C VAL A 679 31.03 35.14 -53.11
N ALA A 680 31.24 35.77 -54.27
CA ALA A 680 32.50 35.68 -55.01
C ALA A 680 33.66 36.21 -54.15
N LEU A 681 34.53 35.32 -53.69
CA LEU A 681 35.74 35.69 -52.98
C LEU A 681 36.71 36.37 -53.94
N ARG A 682 37.35 37.47 -53.50
CA ARG A 682 38.38 38.13 -54.30
C ARG A 682 39.54 37.15 -54.57
N PRO A 683 40.17 37.21 -55.76
CA PRO A 683 41.34 36.40 -56.08
C PRO A 683 42.40 36.57 -55.00
N MET A 684 42.93 35.46 -54.49
CA MET A 684 44.09 35.51 -53.58
C MET A 684 45.26 36.12 -54.34
N GLY A 685 45.81 37.21 -53.81
CA GLY A 685 47.05 37.81 -54.32
C GLY A 685 48.25 36.87 -54.11
N PRO A 686 49.35 37.07 -54.85
CA PRO A 686 50.55 36.27 -54.67
C PRO A 686 51.10 36.47 -53.25
N TRP A 687 51.38 35.35 -52.60
CA TRP A 687 51.92 35.27 -51.24
C TRP A 687 53.33 35.85 -51.12
#